data_AF-A0A108CEJ7-F1
#
_entry.id   AF-A0A108CEJ7-F1
#
_cell.length_a   1.000
_cell.length_b   1.000
_cell.length_c   1.000
_cell.angle_alpha   90.00
_cell.angle_beta   90.00
_cell.angle_gamma   90.00
#
_symmetry.space_group_name_H-M   'P 1'
#
loop_
_entity.id
_entity.type
_entity.pdbx_description
1 polymer ?
#
loop_
_entity_poly.entity_id
_entity_poly.type
_entity_poly.pdbx_seq_one_letter_code
_entity_poly.pdbx_strand_id
1 'polypeptide(L)'
;MKIIKPLRLSPLTRLYRMRGEEHLGIAALMVATLGDAPQLLMDTELWSLAGEELGDYTLDMALPKAHPEFLVSGYAYGNGGGTCEVGVHFNGIEKRLRVSGDRRWDGSRITAPEPFERLKLDWDLAYGGAGCADNPRGRGIAMPDDAVHLLPNIESPHDPMRFRDQRPAPAGFCPIDAAWPQRASLYGEHDRQWLEEDFPGFPRSLDPRYFNIAPADQQWIEQDEWPDGAAYELVHLHPDHALLTGHLPALRARSFIVRAGSDTPEEIPMRLTTAWFIPHRERVLMIYHGVTTVREFDASDVDALLFGADASGQPRPADWYRQVIDWRTRHEKAALYALRDQDLLPERYLSPGFPGMSGAASQSVRQQILKDRLSAFPNARQIEEPRPDQLVEFVERQEAEAEAQRARLEKLREEASANEAIAKAVRRGPPERIAAPDDGAGPADRSRMQQMQHDADASLRKLYLQSAHHQEAPDRLSTAASRPHRERVAAAVAAGYSLEGADLTGVDLSGMNLRGARLSGAMLENADLSDADLTGTALNHAVLVRANLSRTTFRNADLTGANLSLAACDHTDFAGANLSDGIVERVQWRDCRLNGGVLDNTRFSECRFHAVDFSHATLRNLIFIEQSFDDVDFSGATIRKMLLMNCSIVNARFSAADIEGFGIVDTQANGQLRFDRASVVKACFIRHCDLGGADFSCAMLNEVNFRETNLGGADFGGAHISNCDFTDARLSAARLRGAKVEGSNLVRTDFTQADLRDTDLIGAFMRRSTLDGADLRRANLFRANLAQVLADDDTRWDDAYLDKAMRYPLAEKRT
;
A
#
# COMPACT_ATOMS: atom_id res chain seq x y z
N MET A 1 3.68 4.20 14.47
CA MET A 1 3.91 5.43 13.68
C MET A 1 3.17 5.46 12.34
N LYS A 2 2.08 6.23 12.24
CA LYS A 2 1.37 6.54 10.99
C LYS A 2 2.06 7.69 10.24
N ILE A 3 2.13 7.63 8.91
CA ILE A 3 2.68 8.72 8.08
C ILE A 3 1.56 9.46 7.37
N ILE A 4 1.48 10.77 7.57
CA ILE A 4 0.48 11.68 6.99
C ILE A 4 1.22 12.63 6.05
N LYS A 5 0.89 12.60 4.77
CA LYS A 5 1.59 13.38 3.74
C LYS A 5 0.67 13.74 2.57
N PRO A 6 1.00 14.76 1.76
CA PRO A 6 0.41 14.95 0.44
C PRO A 6 0.98 13.96 -0.60
N LEU A 7 0.41 13.95 -1.79
CA LEU A 7 0.81 13.12 -2.93
C LEU A 7 2.09 13.63 -3.61
N ARG A 8 2.39 14.93 -3.51
CA ARG A 8 3.58 15.57 -4.10
C ARG A 8 4.79 15.70 -3.18
N LEU A 9 4.81 14.91 -2.09
CA LEU A 9 5.88 14.89 -1.11
C LEU A 9 6.18 13.43 -0.73
N SER A 10 7.45 13.07 -0.76
CA SER A 10 7.94 11.77 -0.30
C SER A 10 8.71 11.91 1.01
N PRO A 11 8.27 11.29 2.11
CA PRO A 11 8.98 11.32 3.38
C PRO A 11 10.00 10.19 3.46
N LEU A 12 11.15 10.48 4.07
CA LEU A 12 12.09 9.50 4.57
C LEU A 12 12.20 9.67 6.08
N THR A 13 12.36 8.56 6.79
CA THR A 13 12.55 8.55 8.23
C THR A 13 13.68 7.59 8.58
N ARG A 14 14.56 8.00 9.48
CA ARG A 14 15.64 7.15 9.97
C ARG A 14 15.83 7.33 11.46
N LEU A 15 15.86 6.21 12.15
CA LEU A 15 16.23 6.15 13.54
C LEU A 15 17.74 5.94 13.64
N TYR A 16 18.37 6.70 14.53
CA TYR A 16 19.78 6.55 14.81
C TYR A 16 20.07 6.94 16.26
N ARG A 17 21.08 6.29 16.82
CA ARG A 17 21.61 6.65 18.14
C ARG A 17 22.83 7.54 17.99
N MET A 18 22.96 8.57 18.81
CA MET A 18 24.16 9.37 18.92
C MET A 18 24.25 9.97 20.33
N ARG A 19 25.41 9.90 20.97
CA ARG A 19 25.65 10.45 22.33
C ARG A 19 24.67 9.88 23.38
N GLY A 20 24.31 8.61 23.26
CA GLY A 20 23.38 7.92 24.17
C GLY A 20 21.90 8.25 23.97
N GLU A 21 21.55 9.14 23.04
CA GLU A 21 20.16 9.53 22.75
C GLU A 21 19.66 8.88 21.46
N GLU A 22 18.36 8.55 21.44
CA GLU A 22 17.69 8.05 20.24
C GLU A 22 17.09 9.23 19.47
N HIS A 23 17.50 9.36 18.21
CA HIS A 23 17.05 10.40 17.31
C HIS A 23 16.21 9.82 16.19
N LEU A 24 15.15 10.54 15.85
CA LEU A 24 14.38 10.35 14.64
C LEU A 24 14.74 11.46 13.67
N GLY A 25 15.57 11.12 12.69
CA GLY A 25 15.83 11.95 11.54
C GLY A 25 14.71 11.80 10.52
N ILE A 26 14.24 12.92 9.98
CA ILE A 26 13.20 12.96 8.96
C ILE A 26 13.65 13.80 7.78
N ALA A 27 13.23 13.41 6.58
CA ALA A 27 13.45 14.15 5.35
C ALA A 27 12.15 14.27 4.56
N ALA A 28 11.83 15.49 4.11
CA ALA A 28 10.73 15.76 3.18
C ALA A 28 11.33 16.05 1.80
N LEU A 29 11.10 15.15 0.85
CA LEU A 29 11.59 15.24 -0.52
C LEU A 29 10.47 15.79 -1.41
N MET A 30 10.80 16.83 -2.18
CA MET A 30 9.90 17.46 -3.14
C MET A 30 10.66 17.75 -4.44
N VAL A 31 10.08 17.40 -5.58
CA VAL A 31 10.64 17.77 -6.89
C VAL A 31 9.83 18.90 -7.48
N ALA A 32 10.52 19.94 -7.94
CA ALA A 32 9.94 21.05 -8.67
C ALA A 32 10.48 21.14 -10.10
N THR A 33 9.69 21.72 -11.00
CA THR A 33 10.17 22.16 -12.30
C THR A 33 11.07 23.38 -12.15
N LEU A 34 12.10 23.49 -13.00
CA LEU A 34 12.90 24.71 -13.15
C LEU A 34 12.13 25.73 -14.00
N GLY A 35 12.41 27.02 -13.80
CA GLY A 35 11.87 28.15 -14.56
C GLY A 35 11.17 29.18 -13.67
N ASP A 36 10.51 30.14 -14.30
CA ASP A 36 9.88 31.29 -13.61
C ASP A 36 8.65 30.91 -12.76
N ALA A 37 7.99 29.79 -13.09
CA ALA A 37 6.78 29.31 -12.43
C ALA A 37 6.94 27.85 -12.00
N PRO A 38 7.76 27.56 -10.98
CA PRO A 38 8.06 26.19 -10.60
C PRO A 38 6.79 25.48 -10.09
N GLN A 39 6.60 24.22 -10.48
CA GLN A 39 5.47 23.37 -10.06
C GLN A 39 5.97 22.09 -9.39
N LEU A 40 5.27 21.63 -8.35
CA LEU A 40 5.59 20.38 -7.65
C LEU A 40 5.04 19.16 -8.39
N LEU A 41 5.87 18.13 -8.48
CA LEU A 41 5.54 16.84 -9.10
C LEU A 41 5.05 15.81 -8.08
N MET A 42 4.38 14.76 -8.58
CA MET A 42 3.94 13.65 -7.74
C MET A 42 5.13 12.86 -7.17
N ASP A 43 4.95 12.24 -6.01
CA ASP A 43 5.96 11.37 -5.39
C ASP A 43 6.36 10.18 -6.28
N THR A 44 5.43 9.65 -7.08
CA THR A 44 5.71 8.61 -8.07
C THR A 44 6.66 9.09 -9.17
N GLU A 45 6.49 10.34 -9.63
CA GLU A 45 7.38 10.94 -10.63
C GLU A 45 8.76 11.25 -10.02
N LEU A 46 8.79 11.68 -8.76
CA LEU A 46 10.03 11.86 -7.99
C LEU A 46 10.84 10.56 -7.95
N TRP A 47 10.23 9.43 -7.60
CA TRP A 47 10.94 8.16 -7.52
C TRP A 47 11.35 7.60 -8.88
N SER A 48 10.53 7.81 -9.93
CA SER A 48 10.93 7.48 -11.31
C SER A 48 12.16 8.28 -11.73
N LEU A 49 12.13 9.60 -11.51
CA LEU A 49 13.24 10.51 -11.81
C LEU A 49 14.50 10.14 -11.03
N ALA A 50 14.38 9.84 -9.74
CA ALA A 50 15.51 9.43 -8.92
C ALA A 50 16.10 8.09 -9.39
N GLY A 51 15.27 7.11 -9.76
CA GLY A 51 15.74 5.83 -10.30
C GLY A 51 16.45 5.98 -11.65
N GLU A 52 15.93 6.83 -12.54
CA GLU A 52 16.48 7.07 -13.88
C GLU A 52 17.78 7.89 -13.88
N GLU A 53 17.85 8.94 -13.05
CA GLU A 53 18.93 9.95 -13.12
C GLU A 53 19.94 9.83 -11.96
N LEU A 54 19.54 9.24 -10.82
CA LEU A 54 20.32 9.22 -9.58
C LEU A 54 20.62 7.78 -9.09
N GLY A 55 20.27 6.75 -9.87
CA GLY A 55 20.35 5.34 -9.44
C GLY A 55 21.74 4.84 -9.05
N ASP A 56 22.80 5.52 -9.50
CA ASP A 56 24.20 5.23 -9.11
C ASP A 56 24.54 5.74 -7.70
N TYR A 57 23.67 6.56 -7.08
CA TYR A 57 23.91 7.26 -5.83
C TYR A 57 22.86 6.94 -4.76
N THR A 58 23.25 6.97 -3.49
CA THR A 58 22.28 6.99 -2.38
C THR A 58 21.65 8.36 -2.31
N LEU A 59 20.33 8.45 -2.54
CA LEU A 59 19.60 9.72 -2.61
C LEU A 59 19.70 10.52 -1.31
N ASP A 60 19.21 9.94 -0.21
CA ASP A 60 19.28 10.53 1.12
C ASP A 60 19.04 9.46 2.19
N MET A 61 19.50 9.69 3.42
CA MET A 61 19.34 8.78 4.56
C MET A 61 18.49 9.37 5.69
N ALA A 62 17.81 10.50 5.48
CA ALA A 62 17.10 11.27 6.49
C ALA A 62 17.98 11.63 7.71
N LEU A 63 19.26 11.92 7.45
CA LEU A 63 20.23 12.31 8.48
C LEU A 63 20.47 13.83 8.41
N PRO A 64 20.62 14.51 9.56
CA PRO A 64 20.83 15.96 9.57
C PRO A 64 22.12 16.32 8.84
N LYS A 65 22.05 17.29 7.94
CA LYS A 65 23.25 17.88 7.32
C LYS A 65 23.73 19.08 8.13
N ALA A 66 25.05 19.25 8.20
CA ALA A 66 25.67 20.36 8.91
C ALA A 66 25.38 21.68 8.19
N HIS A 67 25.51 21.67 6.86
CA HIS A 67 25.35 22.84 6.00
C HIS A 67 24.39 22.55 4.84
N PRO A 68 23.74 23.58 4.27
CA PRO A 68 23.00 23.42 3.05
C PRO A 68 23.98 23.23 1.88
N GLU A 69 23.64 22.32 0.96
CA GLU A 69 24.48 21.95 -0.17
C GLU A 69 23.68 21.92 -1.47
N PHE A 70 24.37 22.01 -2.61
CA PHE A 70 23.78 21.71 -3.90
C PHE A 70 24.55 20.62 -4.64
N LEU A 71 23.85 19.91 -5.52
CA LEU A 71 24.39 18.85 -6.38
C LEU A 71 23.88 19.03 -7.79
N VAL A 72 24.59 18.48 -8.78
CA VAL A 72 24.12 18.43 -10.17
C VAL A 72 24.29 17.02 -10.70
N SER A 73 23.20 16.46 -11.25
CA SER A 73 23.25 15.26 -12.07
C SER A 73 22.77 15.60 -13.47
N GLY A 74 23.58 15.29 -14.47
CA GLY A 74 23.25 15.61 -15.85
C GLY A 74 24.48 15.68 -16.74
N TYR A 75 24.45 16.57 -17.72
CA TYR A 75 25.44 16.62 -18.79
C TYR A 75 25.96 18.04 -19.00
N ALA A 76 27.22 18.12 -19.41
CA ALA A 76 27.78 19.31 -20.05
C ALA A 76 27.45 19.28 -21.55
N TYR A 77 26.93 20.38 -22.09
CA TYR A 77 26.58 20.49 -23.50
C TYR A 77 27.64 21.34 -24.23
N GLY A 78 28.39 20.69 -25.12
CA GLY A 78 29.49 21.30 -25.87
C GLY A 78 29.05 21.97 -27.17
N ASN A 79 27.82 21.70 -27.62
CA ASN A 79 27.22 22.21 -28.87
C ASN A 79 28.12 22.05 -30.10
N GLY A 80 28.88 20.95 -30.17
CA GLY A 80 29.81 20.65 -31.26
C GLY A 80 31.18 21.33 -31.15
N GLY A 81 31.46 22.03 -30.04
CA GLY A 81 32.79 22.52 -29.69
C GLY A 81 33.63 21.44 -28.99
N GLY A 82 34.96 21.64 -28.97
CA GLY A 82 35.87 20.73 -28.24
C GLY A 82 36.00 21.04 -26.75
N THR A 83 35.57 22.20 -26.27
CA THR A 83 35.62 22.58 -24.85
C THR A 83 34.48 23.51 -24.51
N CYS A 84 33.91 23.32 -23.32
CA CYS A 84 32.82 24.10 -22.76
C CYS A 84 33.10 24.36 -21.26
N GLU A 85 32.69 25.52 -20.77
CA GLU A 85 32.66 25.82 -19.34
C GLU A 85 31.24 25.62 -18.84
N VAL A 86 31.06 24.77 -17.82
CA VAL A 86 29.78 24.59 -17.15
C VAL A 86 29.82 25.23 -15.77
N GLY A 87 28.70 25.71 -15.27
CA GLY A 87 28.67 26.42 -14.00
C GLY A 87 27.32 26.39 -13.31
N VAL A 88 27.39 26.53 -11.98
CA VAL A 88 26.24 26.78 -11.12
C VAL A 88 26.56 28.01 -10.28
N HIS A 89 25.70 29.01 -10.36
CA HIS A 89 25.61 30.06 -9.35
C HIS A 89 24.34 29.81 -8.55
N PHE A 90 24.46 29.53 -7.26
CA PHE A 90 23.31 29.26 -6.40
C PHE A 90 23.41 30.07 -5.11
N ASN A 91 22.56 31.10 -5.04
CA ASN A 91 22.41 32.00 -3.91
C ASN A 91 23.73 32.41 -3.23
N GLY A 92 24.69 32.90 -4.03
CA GLY A 92 25.98 33.40 -3.57
C GLY A 92 27.14 32.40 -3.65
N ILE A 93 26.88 31.10 -3.87
CA ILE A 93 27.94 30.11 -4.16
C ILE A 93 28.09 29.97 -5.67
N GLU A 94 29.32 30.04 -6.16
CA GLU A 94 29.65 29.82 -7.57
C GLU A 94 30.62 28.65 -7.70
N LYS A 95 30.27 27.68 -8.55
CA LYS A 95 31.18 26.62 -8.96
C LYS A 95 31.18 26.48 -10.48
N ARG A 96 32.38 26.45 -11.05
CA ARG A 96 32.60 26.26 -12.48
C ARG A 96 33.55 25.11 -12.75
N LEU A 97 33.27 24.36 -13.81
CA LEU A 97 34.09 23.27 -14.30
C LEU A 97 34.41 23.48 -15.77
N ARG A 98 35.64 23.17 -16.14
CA ARG A 98 36.05 23.07 -17.54
C ARG A 98 35.77 21.66 -18.02
N VAL A 99 35.01 21.53 -19.10
CA VAL A 99 34.69 20.25 -19.73
C VAL A 99 35.24 20.22 -21.14
N SER A 100 36.08 19.25 -21.42
CA SER A 100 36.68 19.03 -22.74
C SER A 100 36.32 17.65 -23.28
N GLY A 101 36.18 17.55 -24.60
CA GLY A 101 36.10 16.25 -25.27
C GLY A 101 37.37 15.44 -25.08
N ASP A 102 37.39 14.22 -25.60
CA ASP A 102 38.48 13.30 -25.37
C ASP A 102 39.82 13.90 -25.81
N ARG A 103 40.80 13.78 -24.92
CA ARG A 103 42.17 14.23 -25.09
C ARG A 103 43.09 13.12 -24.65
N ARG A 104 44.23 12.99 -25.34
CA ARG A 104 45.26 12.03 -25.00
C ARG A 104 46.64 12.67 -25.00
N TRP A 105 47.57 12.00 -24.36
CA TRP A 105 48.98 12.34 -24.49
C TRP A 105 49.54 11.80 -25.81
N ASP A 106 50.10 12.70 -26.63
CA ASP A 106 50.94 12.40 -27.79
C ASP A 106 52.38 12.79 -27.46
N GLY A 107 53.17 11.81 -26.98
CA GLY A 107 54.46 12.06 -26.35
C GLY A 107 54.31 12.95 -25.11
N SER A 108 54.94 14.14 -25.14
CA SER A 108 54.85 15.16 -24.08
C SER A 108 53.79 16.24 -24.36
N ARG A 109 53.02 16.14 -25.46
CA ARG A 109 51.99 17.10 -25.84
C ARG A 109 50.59 16.53 -25.60
N ILE A 110 49.63 17.41 -25.36
CA ILE A 110 48.20 17.06 -25.24
C ILE A 110 47.55 17.29 -26.60
N THR A 111 46.72 16.34 -27.07
CA THR A 111 45.95 16.53 -28.30
C THR A 111 44.91 17.65 -28.17
N ALA A 112 44.50 18.23 -29.30
CA ALA A 112 43.33 19.10 -29.30
C ALA A 112 42.10 18.30 -28.82
N PRO A 113 41.20 18.89 -28.03
CA PRO A 113 40.04 18.17 -27.54
C PRO A 113 39.05 17.91 -28.68
N GLU A 114 38.56 16.67 -28.76
CA GLU A 114 37.59 16.27 -29.77
C GLU A 114 36.25 17.01 -29.57
N PRO A 115 35.52 17.37 -30.65
CA PRO A 115 34.17 17.90 -30.54
C PRO A 115 33.23 16.93 -29.83
N PHE A 116 32.35 17.43 -28.98
CA PHE A 116 31.31 16.63 -28.35
C PHE A 116 29.95 17.34 -28.32
N GLU A 117 28.87 16.55 -28.40
CA GLU A 117 27.51 17.05 -28.22
C GLU A 117 27.21 17.22 -26.73
N ARG A 118 27.37 16.14 -25.96
CA ARG A 118 27.23 16.14 -24.50
C ARG A 118 28.18 15.16 -23.81
N LEU A 119 28.60 15.47 -22.59
CA LEU A 119 29.37 14.59 -21.71
C LEU A 119 28.70 14.51 -20.35
N LYS A 120 28.57 13.31 -19.77
CA LYS A 120 28.01 13.12 -18.43
C LYS A 120 28.90 13.84 -17.41
N LEU A 121 28.31 14.58 -16.48
CA LEU A 121 29.06 15.15 -15.36
C LEU A 121 29.14 14.08 -14.28
N ASP A 122 30.26 13.35 -14.23
CA ASP A 122 30.46 12.23 -13.30
C ASP A 122 31.95 12.08 -12.94
N TRP A 123 32.22 11.45 -11.79
CA TRP A 123 33.58 11.22 -11.30
C TRP A 123 34.43 10.36 -12.23
N ASP A 124 33.83 9.48 -13.04
CA ASP A 124 34.53 8.65 -14.04
C ASP A 124 35.24 9.49 -15.13
N LEU A 125 34.80 10.74 -15.33
CA LEU A 125 35.33 11.70 -16.30
C LEU A 125 36.20 12.78 -15.66
N ALA A 126 36.25 12.85 -14.33
CA ALA A 126 37.12 13.76 -13.59
C ALA A 126 38.53 13.16 -13.38
N TYR A 127 39.46 13.99 -12.90
CA TYR A 127 40.79 13.53 -12.54
C TYR A 127 40.73 12.41 -11.48
N GLY A 128 41.50 11.34 -11.68
CA GLY A 128 41.59 10.22 -10.75
C GLY A 128 42.14 8.95 -11.38
N GLY A 129 41.77 7.80 -10.79
CA GLY A 129 42.12 6.47 -11.25
C GLY A 129 42.81 5.63 -10.18
N ALA A 130 43.29 4.44 -10.57
CA ALA A 130 43.98 3.53 -9.65
C ALA A 130 45.17 4.24 -8.96
N GLY A 131 45.08 4.39 -7.63
CA GLY A 131 46.08 5.10 -6.82
C GLY A 131 45.68 6.53 -6.40
N CYS A 132 44.56 7.08 -6.89
CA CYS A 132 43.95 8.29 -6.34
C CYS A 132 42.88 7.91 -5.31
N ALA A 133 43.15 8.09 -4.02
CA ALA A 133 42.17 7.80 -2.97
C ALA A 133 40.95 8.75 -3.05
N ASP A 134 41.17 9.98 -3.51
CA ASP A 134 40.15 11.03 -3.60
C ASP A 134 39.15 10.84 -4.76
N ASN A 135 39.52 10.05 -5.77
CA ASN A 135 38.65 9.62 -6.86
C ASN A 135 39.23 8.35 -7.54
N PRO A 136 39.02 7.15 -6.97
CA PRO A 136 39.57 5.91 -7.51
C PRO A 136 38.96 5.50 -8.85
N ARG A 137 37.80 6.07 -9.21
CA ARG A 137 37.06 5.78 -10.45
C ARG A 137 37.42 6.70 -11.61
N GLY A 138 38.09 7.82 -11.33
CA GLY A 138 38.42 8.82 -12.34
C GLY A 138 39.48 8.38 -13.35
N ARG A 139 39.93 9.33 -14.16
CA ARG A 139 40.93 9.12 -15.23
C ARG A 139 42.03 10.17 -15.20
N GLY A 140 43.13 9.92 -15.91
CA GLY A 140 44.27 10.84 -15.99
C GLY A 140 45.51 10.38 -15.22
N ILE A 141 45.41 9.39 -14.34
CA ILE A 141 46.57 8.68 -13.80
C ILE A 141 47.11 7.67 -14.84
N ALA A 142 48.44 7.56 -14.92
CA ALA A 142 49.12 6.70 -15.88
C ALA A 142 48.73 5.22 -15.71
N MET A 143 48.35 4.59 -16.82
CA MET A 143 48.15 3.14 -16.96
C MET A 143 49.46 2.47 -17.42
N PRO A 144 49.61 1.13 -17.33
CA PRO A 144 50.80 0.40 -17.81
C PRO A 144 51.13 0.69 -19.29
N ASP A 145 52.41 0.49 -19.66
CA ASP A 145 53.13 1.05 -20.84
C ASP A 145 52.55 0.81 -22.26
N ASP A 146 51.37 0.22 -22.43
CA ASP A 146 50.73 -0.02 -23.75
C ASP A 146 49.31 0.58 -23.91
N ALA A 147 48.80 1.34 -22.92
CA ALA A 147 47.45 1.91 -22.96
C ALA A 147 47.41 3.37 -23.46
N VAL A 148 46.35 3.77 -24.19
CA VAL A 148 46.11 5.17 -24.55
C VAL A 148 45.86 5.99 -23.27
N HIS A 149 46.77 6.92 -22.96
CA HIS A 149 46.67 7.77 -21.78
C HIS A 149 45.67 8.92 -22.03
N LEU A 150 44.40 8.68 -21.71
CA LEU A 150 43.36 9.71 -21.75
C LEU A 150 43.54 10.70 -20.59
N LEU A 151 43.28 11.97 -20.87
CA LEU A 151 43.19 13.03 -19.86
C LEU A 151 41.78 13.06 -19.24
N PRO A 152 41.62 13.63 -18.04
CA PRO A 152 40.29 13.94 -17.50
C PRO A 152 39.53 14.85 -18.47
N ASN A 153 38.24 14.59 -18.62
CA ASN A 153 37.35 15.45 -19.39
C ASN A 153 36.85 16.61 -18.52
N ILE A 154 36.68 16.38 -17.22
CA ILE A 154 36.19 17.35 -16.23
C ILE A 154 37.36 17.81 -15.37
N GLU A 155 37.61 19.12 -15.37
CA GLU A 155 38.72 19.74 -14.65
C GLU A 155 38.29 21.03 -13.96
N SER A 156 39.03 21.43 -12.92
CA SER A 156 38.93 22.80 -12.40
C SER A 156 39.47 23.79 -13.43
N PRO A 157 38.78 24.92 -13.71
CA PRO A 157 39.29 25.97 -14.59
C PRO A 157 40.63 26.56 -14.12
N HIS A 158 40.89 26.52 -12.81
CA HIS A 158 42.07 27.11 -12.18
C HIS A 158 43.31 26.19 -12.22
N ASP A 159 43.10 24.88 -12.29
CA ASP A 159 44.18 23.88 -12.26
C ASP A 159 43.96 22.74 -13.28
N PRO A 160 43.90 23.05 -14.60
CA PRO A 160 43.81 22.01 -15.61
C PRO A 160 45.15 21.26 -15.72
N MET A 161 45.09 19.98 -16.07
CA MET A 161 46.25 19.13 -16.29
C MET A 161 47.04 19.59 -17.52
N ARG A 162 48.31 19.98 -17.30
CA ARG A 162 49.26 20.46 -18.31
C ARG A 162 50.46 19.55 -18.48
N PHE A 163 50.78 18.75 -17.46
CA PHE A 163 51.94 17.85 -17.42
C PHE A 163 51.52 16.44 -16.98
N ARG A 164 52.23 15.39 -17.45
CA ARG A 164 51.90 13.97 -17.16
C ARG A 164 52.03 13.62 -15.67
N ASP A 165 52.94 14.28 -14.97
CA ASP A 165 53.25 14.11 -13.55
C ASP A 165 52.39 15.00 -12.63
N GLN A 166 51.64 15.95 -13.20
CA GLN A 166 50.70 16.76 -12.43
C GLN A 166 49.61 15.88 -11.81
N ARG A 167 49.21 16.23 -10.60
CA ARG A 167 48.18 15.55 -9.80
C ARG A 167 47.13 16.57 -9.35
N PRO A 168 46.29 17.11 -10.26
CA PRO A 168 45.27 18.09 -9.88
C PRO A 168 44.24 17.47 -8.94
N ALA A 169 43.49 18.30 -8.21
CA ALA A 169 42.38 17.80 -7.40
C ALA A 169 41.21 17.33 -8.30
N PRO A 170 40.56 16.19 -8.01
CA PRO A 170 39.31 15.80 -8.67
C PRO A 170 38.24 16.89 -8.49
N ALA A 171 37.57 17.26 -9.58
CA ALA A 171 36.50 18.26 -9.56
C ALA A 171 35.25 17.70 -10.24
N GLY A 172 34.09 17.95 -9.65
CA GLY A 172 32.80 17.43 -10.13
C GLY A 172 31.64 18.05 -9.33
N PHE A 173 30.40 17.76 -9.75
CA PHE A 173 29.19 18.21 -9.06
C PHE A 173 28.48 17.11 -8.24
N CYS A 174 28.82 15.85 -8.48
CA CYS A 174 28.13 14.69 -7.95
C CYS A 174 28.50 14.39 -6.49
N PRO A 175 27.71 13.55 -5.80
CA PRO A 175 28.03 13.12 -4.44
C PRO A 175 29.41 12.48 -4.31
N ILE A 176 30.09 12.74 -3.21
CA ILE A 176 31.31 12.05 -2.79
C ILE A 176 30.93 10.76 -2.07
N ASP A 177 31.56 9.66 -2.44
CA ASP A 177 31.35 8.35 -1.81
C ASP A 177 31.76 8.39 -0.33
N ALA A 178 31.00 7.71 0.53
CA ALA A 178 31.25 7.67 1.97
C ALA A 178 32.61 7.03 2.31
N ALA A 179 33.13 6.14 1.44
CA ALA A 179 34.42 5.47 1.62
C ALA A 179 35.63 6.33 1.20
N TRP A 180 35.42 7.46 0.51
CA TRP A 180 36.53 8.29 0.06
C TRP A 180 37.05 9.18 1.20
N PRO A 181 38.37 9.50 1.25
CA PRO A 181 38.99 10.19 2.39
C PRO A 181 38.30 11.50 2.79
N GLN A 182 37.78 12.24 1.80
CA GLN A 182 37.08 13.51 2.02
C GLN A 182 35.85 13.37 2.92
N ARG A 183 35.22 12.18 2.98
CA ARG A 183 34.12 11.87 3.88
C ARG A 183 34.50 10.88 4.96
N ALA A 184 35.21 9.80 4.65
CA ALA A 184 35.57 8.76 5.60
C ALA A 184 36.35 9.30 6.82
N SER A 185 37.18 10.33 6.62
CA SER A 185 37.91 11.00 7.72
C SER A 185 37.02 11.74 8.73
N LEU A 186 35.75 11.99 8.39
CA LEU A 186 34.77 12.70 9.21
C LEU A 186 33.90 11.77 10.07
N TYR A 187 33.97 10.44 9.90
CA TYR A 187 33.07 9.50 10.57
C TYR A 187 33.31 9.40 12.10
N GLY A 188 34.53 9.67 12.54
CA GLY A 188 34.93 9.54 13.95
C GLY A 188 35.52 8.17 14.30
N GLU A 189 35.94 8.05 15.55
CA GLU A 189 36.65 6.89 16.10
C GLU A 189 35.71 5.86 16.74
N HIS A 190 35.90 4.57 16.43
CA HIS A 190 35.17 3.45 17.05
C HIS A 190 35.83 3.02 18.36
N ASP A 191 35.72 3.84 19.40
CA ASP A 191 36.28 3.54 20.71
C ASP A 191 35.42 2.53 21.50
N ARG A 192 35.92 2.15 22.67
CA ARG A 192 35.22 1.21 23.57
C ARG A 192 33.89 1.78 24.07
N GLN A 193 33.81 3.09 24.30
CA GLN A 193 32.60 3.75 24.77
C GLN A 193 31.51 3.69 23.70
N TRP A 194 31.84 3.94 22.44
CA TRP A 194 30.91 3.78 21.32
C TRP A 194 30.39 2.34 21.25
N LEU A 195 31.27 1.34 21.36
CA LEU A 195 30.86 -0.07 21.31
C LEU A 195 29.90 -0.44 22.47
N GLU A 196 30.13 0.10 23.66
CA GLU A 196 29.35 -0.22 24.87
C GLU A 196 28.04 0.57 24.97
N GLU A 197 28.00 1.83 24.53
CA GLU A 197 26.88 2.75 24.76
C GLU A 197 26.12 3.16 23.47
N ASP A 198 26.83 3.41 22.37
CA ASP A 198 26.28 4.06 21.18
C ASP A 198 26.02 3.09 20.02
N PHE A 199 26.72 1.96 19.93
CA PHE A 199 26.55 0.95 18.89
C PHE A 199 25.13 0.38 18.90
N PRO A 200 24.46 0.22 17.74
CA PRO A 200 24.94 0.39 16.36
C PRO A 200 24.81 1.82 15.77
N GLY A 201 24.69 2.84 16.62
CA GLY A 201 24.62 4.26 16.24
C GLY A 201 25.97 4.90 15.87
N PHE A 202 26.02 6.23 15.82
CA PHE A 202 27.19 6.98 15.38
C PHE A 202 28.21 7.24 16.51
N PRO A 203 29.52 7.24 16.20
CA PRO A 203 30.55 7.68 17.14
C PRO A 203 30.32 9.11 17.64
N ARG A 204 30.66 9.37 18.91
CA ARG A 204 30.53 10.72 19.49
C ARG A 204 31.46 11.75 18.87
N SER A 205 32.58 11.28 18.31
CA SER A 205 33.59 12.07 17.60
C SER A 205 33.26 12.31 16.12
N LEU A 206 32.11 11.85 15.64
CA LEU A 206 31.65 12.11 14.27
C LEU A 206 31.54 13.62 14.03
N ASP A 207 32.14 14.08 12.92
CA ASP A 207 31.94 15.43 12.41
C ASP A 207 30.63 15.45 11.60
N PRO A 208 29.64 16.30 11.96
CA PRO A 208 28.35 16.35 11.27
C PRO A 208 28.43 16.58 9.76
N ARG A 209 29.54 17.17 9.27
CA ARG A 209 29.81 17.34 7.83
C ARG A 209 29.94 16.01 7.09
N TYR A 210 30.11 14.88 7.79
CA TYR A 210 30.04 13.55 7.21
C TYR A 210 28.72 13.30 6.43
N PHE A 211 27.62 13.90 6.89
CA PHE A 211 26.29 13.76 6.27
C PHE A 211 26.09 14.66 5.06
N ASN A 212 26.94 15.67 4.87
CA ASN A 212 27.03 16.40 3.62
C ASN A 212 27.72 15.51 2.58
N ILE A 213 27.06 15.31 1.44
CA ILE A 213 27.56 14.43 0.36
C ILE A 213 28.14 15.23 -0.80
N ALA A 214 27.86 16.53 -0.88
CA ALA A 214 28.45 17.38 -1.92
C ALA A 214 29.92 17.74 -1.59
N PRO A 215 30.76 17.99 -2.61
CA PRO A 215 32.05 18.65 -2.43
C PRO A 215 31.95 19.93 -1.58
N ALA A 216 33.02 20.24 -0.82
CA ALA A 216 33.01 21.36 0.14
C ALA A 216 32.75 22.73 -0.50
N ASP A 217 33.14 22.92 -1.76
CA ASP A 217 32.88 24.13 -2.57
C ASP A 217 31.44 24.23 -3.10
N GLN A 218 30.56 23.27 -2.77
CA GLN A 218 29.13 23.27 -3.04
C GLN A 218 28.28 23.40 -1.76
N GLN A 219 28.93 23.64 -0.61
CA GLN A 219 28.29 23.75 0.69
C GLN A 219 28.36 25.20 1.19
N TRP A 220 27.26 25.71 1.76
CA TRP A 220 27.25 27.04 2.39
C TRP A 220 27.62 26.94 3.87
N ILE A 221 28.91 26.92 4.17
CA ILE A 221 29.44 26.65 5.52
C ILE A 221 28.97 27.68 6.57
N GLU A 222 28.62 28.90 6.14
CA GLU A 222 28.16 29.98 7.02
C GLU A 222 26.66 29.93 7.33
N GLN A 223 25.92 28.99 6.73
CA GLN A 223 24.47 28.85 6.88
C GLN A 223 24.09 27.44 7.27
N ASP A 224 22.88 27.32 7.81
CA ASP A 224 22.28 26.07 8.27
C ASP A 224 21.18 25.56 7.32
N GLU A 225 20.69 26.43 6.43
CA GLU A 225 19.67 26.14 5.42
C GLU A 225 19.78 27.08 4.21
N TRP A 226 19.26 26.64 3.06
CA TRP A 226 19.04 27.51 1.91
C TRP A 226 17.84 28.42 2.16
N PRO A 227 17.86 29.70 1.72
CA PRO A 227 16.72 30.58 1.85
C PRO A 227 15.57 30.10 0.95
N ASP A 228 14.34 30.30 1.43
CA ASP A 228 13.13 30.10 0.63
C ASP A 228 13.24 30.91 -0.66
N GLY A 229 13.03 30.26 -1.80
CA GLY A 229 13.13 30.95 -3.09
C GLY A 229 14.54 31.26 -3.56
N ALA A 230 15.57 30.55 -3.07
CA ALA A 230 16.95 30.70 -3.49
C ALA A 230 17.10 30.78 -5.02
N ALA A 231 17.82 31.80 -5.49
CA ALA A 231 18.05 32.04 -6.92
C ALA A 231 19.15 31.11 -7.46
N TYR A 232 18.97 30.61 -8.68
CA TYR A 232 19.95 29.78 -9.38
C TYR A 232 20.23 30.29 -10.81
N GLU A 233 21.46 30.05 -11.26
CA GLU A 233 21.89 30.18 -12.65
C GLU A 233 22.70 28.93 -13.03
N LEU A 234 22.32 28.28 -14.12
CA LEU A 234 22.89 27.03 -14.60
C LEU A 234 23.42 27.25 -16.02
N VAL A 235 24.74 27.14 -16.20
CA VAL A 235 25.45 27.47 -17.44
C VAL A 235 25.85 26.19 -18.17
N HIS A 236 25.41 26.05 -19.42
CA HIS A 236 25.70 24.92 -20.33
C HIS A 236 25.36 23.53 -19.80
N LEU A 237 24.32 23.43 -18.97
CA LEU A 237 23.82 22.19 -18.36
C LEU A 237 22.53 21.66 -19.03
N HIS A 238 22.02 22.33 -20.06
CA HIS A 238 20.80 21.97 -20.79
C HIS A 238 21.06 21.91 -22.30
N PRO A 239 20.41 21.00 -23.05
CA PRO A 239 20.61 20.89 -24.50
C PRO A 239 20.26 22.17 -25.27
N ASP A 240 19.11 22.78 -24.93
CA ASP A 240 18.55 23.91 -25.69
C ASP A 240 18.83 25.29 -25.05
N HIS A 241 19.34 25.31 -23.82
CA HIS A 241 19.47 26.53 -23.03
C HIS A 241 20.91 26.67 -22.52
N ALA A 242 21.66 27.60 -23.11
CA ALA A 242 23.03 27.88 -22.68
C ALA A 242 23.09 28.45 -21.25
N LEU A 243 22.01 29.11 -20.82
CA LEU A 243 21.82 29.63 -19.47
C LEU A 243 20.38 29.39 -19.04
N LEU A 244 20.19 28.64 -17.96
CA LEU A 244 18.90 28.51 -17.26
C LEU A 244 18.96 29.31 -15.96
N THR A 245 17.99 30.18 -15.73
CA THR A 245 17.88 30.96 -14.49
C THR A 245 16.52 30.74 -13.85
N GLY A 246 16.41 31.06 -12.57
CA GLY A 246 15.13 31.02 -11.87
C GLY A 246 15.32 31.02 -10.36
N HIS A 247 14.24 30.66 -9.66
CA HIS A 247 14.21 30.59 -8.21
C HIS A 247 13.61 29.24 -7.80
N LEU A 248 14.09 28.67 -6.69
CA LEU A 248 13.39 27.56 -6.07
C LEU A 248 11.96 27.98 -5.67
N PRO A 249 11.03 27.04 -5.48
CA PRO A 249 9.79 27.33 -4.78
C PRO A 249 10.05 27.99 -3.42
N ALA A 250 9.40 29.13 -3.17
CA ALA A 250 9.40 29.79 -1.87
C ALA A 250 8.48 29.01 -0.91
N LEU A 251 9.01 27.90 -0.38
CA LEU A 251 8.32 26.93 0.46
C LEU A 251 9.07 26.71 1.78
N ARG A 252 8.32 26.71 2.87
CA ARG A 252 8.80 26.28 4.19
C ARG A 252 8.19 24.94 4.54
N ALA A 253 9.01 23.88 4.55
CA ALA A 253 8.55 22.57 4.99
C ALA A 253 8.11 22.62 6.46
N ARG A 254 7.04 21.90 6.78
CA ARG A 254 6.49 21.77 8.13
C ARG A 254 6.32 20.29 8.42
N SER A 255 6.80 19.84 9.58
CA SER A 255 6.55 18.49 10.04
C SER A 255 6.12 18.49 11.50
N PHE A 256 5.25 17.57 11.85
CA PHE A 256 4.72 17.45 13.21
C PHE A 256 4.76 15.99 13.66
N ILE A 257 5.11 15.80 14.93
CA ILE A 257 5.15 14.51 15.61
C ILE A 257 4.04 14.44 16.66
N VAL A 258 3.27 13.35 16.62
CA VAL A 258 2.27 13.02 17.64
C VAL A 258 2.84 11.87 18.46
N ARG A 259 3.08 12.11 19.74
CA ARG A 259 3.63 11.10 20.65
C ARG A 259 2.52 10.27 21.29
N ALA A 260 2.83 9.02 21.59
CA ALA A 260 1.92 8.10 22.25
C ALA A 260 1.36 8.71 23.55
N GLY A 261 0.03 8.74 23.65
CA GLY A 261 -0.67 9.31 24.81
C GLY A 261 -0.79 10.84 24.84
N SER A 262 -0.40 11.53 23.76
CA SER A 262 -0.62 12.97 23.58
C SER A 262 -1.47 13.21 22.34
N ASP A 263 -2.51 14.06 22.47
CA ASP A 263 -3.29 14.55 21.33
C ASP A 263 -2.71 15.84 20.72
N THR A 264 -1.62 16.37 21.28
CA THR A 264 -1.02 17.63 20.84
C THR A 264 0.18 17.34 19.93
N PRO A 265 0.13 17.73 18.64
CA PRO A 265 1.27 17.59 17.74
C PRO A 265 2.38 18.58 18.11
N GLU A 266 3.62 18.09 18.19
CA GLU A 266 4.83 18.89 18.37
C GLU A 266 5.46 19.18 17.01
N GLU A 267 5.90 20.40 16.74
CA GLU A 267 6.54 20.74 15.46
C GLU A 267 8.01 20.26 15.45
N ILE A 268 8.41 19.59 14.37
CA ILE A 268 9.81 19.28 14.07
C ILE A 268 10.33 20.37 13.14
N PRO A 269 11.35 21.16 13.55
CA PRO A 269 11.97 22.16 12.69
C PRO A 269 12.57 21.51 11.45
N MET A 270 12.16 22.01 10.28
CA MET A 270 12.63 21.54 8.97
C MET A 270 13.52 22.61 8.33
N ARG A 271 14.65 22.19 7.77
CA ARG A 271 15.62 23.05 7.08
C ARG A 271 15.83 22.58 5.64
N LEU A 272 15.82 23.48 4.65
CA LEU A 272 16.20 23.13 3.29
C LEU A 272 17.72 22.96 3.21
N THR A 273 18.22 21.72 3.26
CA THR A 273 19.68 21.49 3.29
C THR A 273 20.22 20.90 2.00
N THR A 274 19.38 20.55 1.02
CA THR A 274 19.88 20.02 -0.26
C THR A 274 19.00 20.47 -1.42
N ALA A 275 19.65 21.07 -2.43
CA ALA A 275 19.08 21.34 -3.74
C ALA A 275 19.85 20.52 -4.80
N TRP A 276 19.23 19.49 -5.36
CA TRP A 276 19.85 18.62 -6.35
C TRP A 276 19.26 18.90 -7.73
N PHE A 277 20.04 19.57 -8.58
CA PHE A 277 19.64 19.97 -9.91
C PHE A 277 19.78 18.83 -10.91
N ILE A 278 18.76 18.67 -11.76
CA ILE A 278 18.75 17.77 -12.92
C ILE A 278 18.39 18.62 -14.15
N PRO A 279 19.34 19.43 -14.65
CA PRO A 279 19.01 20.56 -15.50
C PRO A 279 18.45 20.14 -16.85
N HIS A 280 18.96 19.07 -17.48
CA HIS A 280 18.48 18.55 -18.77
C HIS A 280 17.05 17.98 -18.74
N ARG A 281 16.48 17.77 -17.54
CA ARG A 281 15.06 17.43 -17.35
C ARG A 281 14.24 18.61 -16.85
N GLU A 282 14.87 19.76 -16.68
CA GLU A 282 14.31 20.96 -16.06
C GLU A 282 13.73 20.66 -14.67
N ARG A 283 14.46 19.92 -13.83
CA ARG A 283 14.03 19.54 -12.47
C ARG A 283 15.03 19.94 -11.40
N VAL A 284 14.52 20.18 -10.20
CA VAL A 284 15.29 20.25 -8.96
C VAL A 284 14.60 19.45 -7.88
N LEU A 285 15.36 18.57 -7.23
CA LEU A 285 14.94 17.89 -6.01
C LEU A 285 15.38 18.72 -4.80
N MET A 286 14.41 19.06 -3.95
CA MET A 286 14.62 19.76 -2.68
C MET A 286 14.45 18.76 -1.55
N ILE A 287 15.42 18.71 -0.64
CA ILE A 287 15.38 17.83 0.54
C ILE A 287 15.45 18.68 1.80
N TYR A 288 14.36 18.65 2.55
CA TYR A 288 14.27 19.33 3.84
C TYR A 288 14.53 18.33 4.94
N HIS A 289 15.45 18.63 5.85
CA HIS A 289 15.80 17.75 6.98
C HIS A 289 15.30 18.31 8.30
N GLY A 290 14.79 17.42 9.15
CA GLY A 290 14.44 17.70 10.53
C GLY A 290 14.92 16.57 11.45
N VAL A 291 15.13 16.89 12.71
CA VAL A 291 15.52 15.91 13.74
C VAL A 291 14.73 16.19 15.01
N THR A 292 14.27 15.12 15.63
CA THR A 292 13.73 15.15 16.99
C THR A 292 14.26 13.97 17.79
N THR A 293 14.13 14.02 19.11
CA THR A 293 14.43 12.89 19.98
C THR A 293 13.19 12.01 20.15
N VAL A 294 13.43 10.71 20.25
CA VAL A 294 12.42 9.69 20.57
C VAL A 294 12.86 8.94 21.81
N ARG A 295 11.91 8.41 22.56
CA ARG A 295 12.20 7.63 23.78
C ARG A 295 12.60 6.20 23.42
N GLU A 296 12.01 5.69 22.35
CA GLU A 296 12.18 4.32 21.90
C GLU A 296 12.98 4.28 20.60
N PHE A 297 13.94 3.36 20.50
CA PHE A 297 14.83 3.26 19.33
C PHE A 297 14.09 3.00 18.01
N ASP A 298 12.91 2.40 18.07
CA ASP A 298 12.07 2.11 16.92
C ASP A 298 10.92 3.12 16.74
N ALA A 299 10.93 4.21 17.52
CA ALA A 299 9.88 5.23 17.56
C ALA A 299 8.49 4.70 17.93
N SER A 300 8.38 3.66 18.76
CA SER A 300 7.06 3.19 19.25
C SER A 300 6.35 4.22 20.14
N ASP A 301 7.08 5.18 20.69
CA ASP A 301 6.51 6.36 21.36
C ASP A 301 5.92 7.39 20.38
N VAL A 302 5.84 7.08 19.08
CA VAL A 302 5.34 7.96 18.02
C VAL A 302 4.10 7.37 17.34
N ASP A 303 2.96 8.00 17.57
CA ASP A 303 1.68 7.62 16.99
C ASP A 303 1.59 8.04 15.52
N ALA A 304 2.01 9.26 15.19
CA ALA A 304 1.96 9.79 13.84
C ALA A 304 3.06 10.82 13.53
N LEU A 305 3.45 10.89 12.27
CA LEU A 305 4.21 11.98 11.68
C LEU A 305 3.41 12.62 10.56
N LEU A 306 3.36 13.95 10.54
CA LEU A 306 2.81 14.73 9.44
C LEU A 306 3.91 15.43 8.67
N PHE A 307 3.79 15.46 7.34
CA PHE A 307 4.67 16.18 6.43
C PHE A 307 3.84 17.10 5.53
N GLY A 308 4.27 18.36 5.39
CA GLY A 308 3.69 19.33 4.49
C GLY A 308 4.64 20.49 4.22
N ALA A 309 4.17 21.52 3.53
CA ALA A 309 4.88 22.78 3.38
C ALA A 309 3.90 23.94 3.26
N ASP A 310 4.32 25.10 3.76
CA ASP A 310 3.61 26.36 3.61
C ASP A 310 4.29 27.26 2.59
N ALA A 311 3.53 28.20 2.02
CA ALA A 311 4.10 29.27 1.24
C ALA A 311 4.96 30.15 2.17
N SER A 312 6.18 30.48 1.73
CA SER A 312 7.04 31.39 2.47
C SER A 312 6.31 32.72 2.74
N GLY A 313 6.33 33.17 3.99
CA GLY A 313 5.60 34.36 4.46
C GLY A 313 4.12 34.17 4.79
N GLN A 314 3.52 32.98 4.54
CA GLN A 314 2.13 32.66 4.91
C GLN A 314 2.05 31.29 5.61
N PRO A 315 2.70 31.10 6.77
CA PRO A 315 2.63 29.85 7.50
C PRO A 315 1.22 29.61 8.04
N ARG A 316 0.73 28.38 7.89
CA ARG A 316 -0.53 27.96 8.53
C ARG A 316 -0.30 27.74 10.03
N PRO A 317 -1.29 28.03 10.89
CA PRO A 317 -1.17 27.83 12.33
C PRO A 317 -1.05 26.35 12.67
N ALA A 318 -0.41 26.01 13.80
CA ALA A 318 -0.26 24.61 14.23
C ALA A 318 -1.61 23.88 14.40
N ASP A 319 -2.65 24.59 14.84
CA ASP A 319 -4.01 24.06 14.97
C ASP A 319 -4.60 23.55 13.65
N TRP A 320 -4.22 24.16 12.52
CA TRP A 320 -4.62 23.66 11.20
C TRP A 320 -4.09 22.24 10.98
N TYR A 321 -2.81 22.02 11.29
CA TYR A 321 -2.18 20.71 11.13
C TYR A 321 -2.75 19.67 12.10
N ARG A 322 -3.08 20.07 13.34
CA ARG A 322 -3.80 19.21 14.28
C ARG A 322 -5.13 18.73 13.69
N GLN A 323 -5.89 19.64 13.09
CA GLN A 323 -7.15 19.31 12.44
C GLN A 323 -6.97 18.37 11.24
N VAL A 324 -5.95 18.61 10.41
CA VAL A 324 -5.63 17.71 9.27
C VAL A 324 -5.22 16.31 9.75
N ILE A 325 -4.50 16.19 10.87
CA ILE A 325 -4.18 14.89 11.48
C ILE A 325 -5.47 14.16 11.86
N ASP A 326 -6.41 14.84 12.53
CA ASP A 326 -7.69 14.23 12.91
C ASP A 326 -8.49 13.78 11.68
N TRP A 327 -8.61 14.64 10.66
CA TRP A 327 -9.28 14.31 9.40
C TRP A 327 -8.70 13.08 8.70
N ARG A 328 -7.37 12.94 8.69
CA ARG A 328 -6.68 11.86 7.97
C ARG A 328 -6.44 10.60 8.80
N THR A 329 -6.79 10.59 10.10
CA THR A 329 -6.52 9.44 10.97
C THR A 329 -7.71 8.93 11.79
N ARG A 330 -8.65 9.80 12.15
CA ARG A 330 -9.78 9.50 13.06
C ARG A 330 -11.16 9.66 12.39
N HIS A 331 -11.22 10.33 11.23
CA HIS A 331 -12.47 10.53 10.50
C HIS A 331 -12.87 9.27 9.70
N GLU A 332 -14.17 8.98 9.61
CA GLU A 332 -14.72 7.88 8.79
C GLU A 332 -14.35 8.01 7.29
N LYS A 333 -14.02 9.23 6.85
CA LYS A 333 -13.62 9.61 5.47
C LYS A 333 -12.13 9.85 5.32
N ALA A 334 -11.30 9.39 6.26
CA ALA A 334 -9.85 9.63 6.27
C ALA A 334 -9.15 9.32 4.94
N ALA A 335 -9.59 8.26 4.24
CA ALA A 335 -9.04 7.88 2.94
C ALA A 335 -9.24 8.94 1.84
N LEU A 336 -10.34 9.72 1.90
CA LEU A 336 -10.62 10.79 0.94
C LEU A 336 -9.80 12.04 1.26
N TYR A 337 -9.69 12.42 2.54
CA TYR A 337 -8.84 13.54 2.96
C TYR A 337 -7.36 13.33 2.61
N ALA A 338 -6.90 12.08 2.55
CA ALA A 338 -5.53 11.76 2.13
C ALA A 338 -5.20 12.20 0.68
N LEU A 339 -6.20 12.46 -0.17
CA LEU A 339 -6.04 12.85 -1.57
C LEU A 339 -5.94 14.38 -1.78
N ARG A 340 -6.17 15.18 -0.73
CA ARG A 340 -6.23 16.65 -0.81
C ARG A 340 -4.86 17.28 -0.59
N ASP A 341 -4.11 17.55 -1.64
CA ASP A 341 -2.79 18.18 -1.50
C ASP A 341 -2.85 19.59 -0.91
N GLN A 342 -3.88 20.38 -1.22
CA GLN A 342 -4.00 21.76 -0.73
C GLN A 342 -4.06 21.90 0.80
N ASP A 343 -4.49 20.84 1.51
CA ASP A 343 -4.52 20.86 2.98
C ASP A 343 -3.11 20.86 3.59
N LEU A 344 -2.10 20.43 2.82
CA LEU A 344 -0.71 20.26 3.25
C LEU A 344 0.31 20.98 2.37
N LEU A 345 -0.08 21.50 1.20
CA LEU A 345 0.78 22.22 0.25
C LEU A 345 0.08 23.48 -0.29
N PRO A 346 0.80 24.53 -0.71
CA PRO A 346 0.18 25.73 -1.27
C PRO A 346 -0.30 25.50 -2.70
N GLU A 347 -1.53 25.91 -3.00
CA GLU A 347 -2.20 25.67 -4.30
C GLU A 347 -1.41 26.20 -5.50
N ARG A 348 -0.66 27.31 -5.36
CA ARG A 348 0.10 27.92 -6.46
C ARG A 348 1.18 27.01 -7.09
N TYR A 349 1.60 25.98 -6.36
CA TYR A 349 2.61 25.01 -6.81
C TYR A 349 1.99 23.68 -7.27
N LEU A 350 0.66 23.59 -7.29
CA LEU A 350 -0.06 22.40 -7.71
C LEU A 350 -0.50 22.56 -9.16
N SER A 351 0.12 21.82 -10.08
CA SER A 351 -0.29 21.82 -11.49
C SER A 351 -1.77 21.41 -11.64
N PRO A 352 -2.59 22.15 -12.44
CA PRO A 352 -4.02 21.90 -12.58
C PRO A 352 -4.45 20.61 -13.30
N GLY A 353 -3.55 19.67 -13.58
CA GLY A 353 -3.85 18.44 -14.29
C GLY A 353 -3.05 17.24 -13.76
N PHE A 354 -3.68 16.07 -13.71
CA PHE A 354 -3.00 14.78 -13.55
C PHE A 354 -2.45 14.35 -14.92
N PRO A 355 -1.12 14.26 -15.14
CA PRO A 355 -0.58 13.56 -16.30
C PRO A 355 -0.90 12.06 -16.17
N GLY A 356 -1.26 11.42 -17.30
CA GLY A 356 -1.72 10.03 -17.37
C GLY A 356 -0.87 9.05 -16.56
N MET A 357 -1.51 8.37 -15.61
CA MET A 357 -0.88 7.40 -14.72
C MET A 357 -0.71 6.04 -15.41
N SER A 358 0.53 5.59 -15.58
CA SER A 358 0.90 4.25 -16.08
C SER A 358 1.62 3.39 -15.02
N GLY A 359 1.06 3.28 -13.81
CA GLY A 359 1.63 2.49 -12.71
C GLY A 359 0.62 1.58 -12.00
N ALA A 360 0.68 0.28 -12.29
CA ALA A 360 -0.39 -0.71 -12.04
C ALA A 360 -0.63 -1.17 -10.57
N ALA A 361 0.15 -0.73 -9.58
CA ALA A 361 0.07 -1.32 -8.22
C ALA A 361 -0.81 -0.53 -7.23
N SER A 362 -0.79 0.81 -7.22
CA SER A 362 -1.67 1.63 -6.36
C SER A 362 -2.99 2.02 -7.05
N GLN A 363 -3.11 1.76 -8.35
CA GLN A 363 -4.29 2.04 -9.16
C GLN A 363 -5.51 1.19 -8.75
N SER A 364 -5.28 -0.07 -8.34
CA SER A 364 -6.37 -1.05 -8.16
C SER A 364 -7.17 -0.91 -6.87
N VAL A 365 -6.66 -0.27 -5.82
CA VAL A 365 -7.42 -0.09 -4.56
C VAL A 365 -8.13 1.26 -4.53
N ARG A 366 -7.48 2.32 -5.04
CA ARG A 366 -8.02 3.69 -4.99
C ARG A 366 -9.09 3.96 -6.05
N GLN A 367 -8.92 3.50 -7.29
CA GLN A 367 -9.98 3.57 -8.30
C GLN A 367 -11.14 2.64 -7.95
N GLN A 368 -10.88 1.52 -7.26
CA GLN A 368 -11.92 0.59 -6.84
C GLN A 368 -12.75 1.15 -5.68
N ILE A 369 -12.14 1.73 -4.63
CA ILE A 369 -12.88 2.43 -3.57
C ILE A 369 -13.74 3.56 -4.14
N LEU A 370 -13.21 4.31 -5.13
CA LEU A 370 -13.94 5.38 -5.79
C LEU A 370 -15.09 4.83 -6.66
N LYS A 371 -14.85 3.77 -7.46
CA LYS A 371 -15.91 3.09 -8.25
C LYS A 371 -16.97 2.45 -7.37
N ASP A 372 -16.58 1.78 -6.29
CA ASP A 372 -17.47 1.06 -5.38
C ASP A 372 -18.38 2.05 -4.65
N ARG A 373 -17.83 3.19 -4.17
CA ARG A 373 -18.66 4.24 -3.55
C ARG A 373 -19.52 5.00 -4.57
N LEU A 374 -19.03 5.28 -5.78
CA LEU A 374 -19.83 5.90 -6.84
C LEU A 374 -20.94 4.98 -7.38
N SER A 375 -20.74 3.66 -7.32
CA SER A 375 -21.72 2.66 -7.76
C SER A 375 -22.96 2.58 -6.87
N ALA A 376 -22.90 3.14 -5.66
CA ALA A 376 -24.01 3.21 -4.72
C ALA A 376 -25.04 4.31 -5.05
N PHE A 377 -24.74 5.21 -6.00
CA PHE A 377 -25.60 6.35 -6.35
C PHE A 377 -26.26 6.16 -7.74
N PRO A 378 -27.60 6.03 -7.83
CA PRO A 378 -28.28 5.56 -9.06
C PRO A 378 -28.26 6.49 -10.28
N ASN A 379 -27.83 7.75 -10.14
CA ASN A 379 -27.94 8.78 -11.18
C ASN A 379 -26.58 9.30 -11.70
N ALA A 380 -25.54 8.47 -11.70
CA ALA A 380 -24.18 8.85 -12.13
C ALA A 380 -24.02 9.16 -13.64
N ARG A 381 -25.08 9.11 -14.46
CA ARG A 381 -24.95 9.30 -15.93
C ARG A 381 -24.88 10.77 -16.41
N GLN A 382 -24.99 11.75 -15.53
CA GLN A 382 -24.86 13.18 -15.88
C GLN A 382 -24.13 14.03 -14.84
N ILE A 383 -23.14 13.46 -14.13
CA ILE A 383 -22.35 14.22 -13.16
C ILE A 383 -20.90 14.28 -13.66
N GLU A 384 -20.40 15.49 -13.84
CA GLU A 384 -19.01 15.78 -14.17
C GLU A 384 -18.12 15.16 -13.06
N GLU A 385 -17.16 14.30 -13.43
CA GLU A 385 -16.33 13.60 -12.45
C GLU A 385 -15.59 14.64 -11.57
N PRO A 386 -15.81 14.65 -10.24
CA PRO A 386 -15.15 15.60 -9.36
C PRO A 386 -13.65 15.36 -9.34
N ARG A 387 -12.87 16.44 -9.26
CA ARG A 387 -11.42 16.34 -9.09
C ARG A 387 -11.09 15.69 -7.72
N PRO A 388 -9.97 14.96 -7.57
CA PRO A 388 -9.64 14.26 -6.32
C PRO A 388 -9.66 15.12 -5.05
N ASP A 389 -9.33 16.41 -5.17
CA ASP A 389 -9.38 17.42 -4.12
C ASP A 389 -10.80 17.81 -3.67
N GLN A 390 -11.81 17.51 -4.49
CA GLN A 390 -13.22 17.84 -4.25
C GLN A 390 -14.06 16.60 -3.89
N LEU A 391 -13.42 15.44 -3.75
CA LEU A 391 -14.09 14.16 -3.51
C LEU A 391 -14.80 14.11 -2.16
N VAL A 392 -14.27 14.77 -1.14
CA VAL A 392 -14.88 14.80 0.20
C VAL A 392 -16.21 15.55 0.13
N GLU A 393 -16.19 16.79 -0.38
CA GLU A 393 -17.39 17.63 -0.51
C GLU A 393 -18.42 17.01 -1.46
N PHE A 394 -17.93 16.29 -2.48
CA PHE A 394 -18.80 15.56 -3.39
C PHE A 394 -19.51 14.39 -2.71
N VAL A 395 -18.77 13.52 -2.01
CA VAL A 395 -19.32 12.37 -1.29
C VAL A 395 -20.26 12.83 -0.18
N GLU A 396 -19.90 13.86 0.58
CA GLU A 396 -20.77 14.48 1.58
C GLU A 396 -22.08 15.00 0.98
N ARG A 397 -22.03 15.66 -0.18
CA ARG A 397 -23.23 16.13 -0.87
C ARG A 397 -24.11 14.96 -1.34
N GLN A 398 -23.51 13.91 -1.90
CA GLN A 398 -24.25 12.74 -2.36
C GLN A 398 -24.85 11.92 -1.22
N GLU A 399 -24.14 11.78 -0.10
CA GLU A 399 -24.66 11.14 1.13
C GLU A 399 -25.80 11.97 1.72
N ALA A 400 -25.67 13.28 1.83
CA ALA A 400 -26.73 14.16 2.31
C ALA A 400 -27.97 14.15 1.39
N GLU A 401 -27.78 14.11 0.07
CA GLU A 401 -28.86 13.94 -0.90
C GLU A 401 -29.54 12.58 -0.77
N ALA A 402 -28.76 11.50 -0.59
CA ALA A 402 -29.27 10.15 -0.39
C ALA A 402 -30.01 9.99 0.95
N GLU A 403 -29.53 10.62 2.02
CA GLU A 403 -30.15 10.63 3.34
C GLU A 403 -31.43 11.47 3.35
N ALA A 404 -31.42 12.65 2.71
CA ALA A 404 -32.62 13.44 2.48
C ALA A 404 -33.65 12.67 1.63
N GLN A 405 -33.20 11.91 0.64
CA GLN A 405 -34.06 11.07 -0.18
C GLN A 405 -34.60 9.86 0.60
N ARG A 406 -33.78 9.23 1.47
CA ARG A 406 -34.21 8.16 2.39
C ARG A 406 -35.22 8.68 3.41
N ALA A 407 -34.96 9.81 4.07
CA ALA A 407 -35.88 10.44 5.00
C ALA A 407 -37.19 10.86 4.31
N ARG A 408 -37.12 11.34 3.05
CA ARG A 408 -38.30 11.63 2.24
C ARG A 408 -39.09 10.36 1.88
N LEU A 409 -38.40 9.28 1.53
CA LEU A 409 -39.00 7.98 1.25
C LEU A 409 -39.60 7.35 2.50
N GLU A 410 -38.96 7.48 3.65
CA GLU A 410 -39.42 7.00 4.95
C GLU A 410 -40.64 7.78 5.42
N LYS A 411 -40.65 9.10 5.27
CA LYS A 411 -41.82 9.94 5.50
C LYS A 411 -42.97 9.61 4.54
N LEU A 412 -42.67 9.38 3.25
CA LEU A 412 -43.66 8.87 2.29
C LEU A 412 -44.15 7.45 2.65
N ARG A 413 -43.32 6.62 3.28
CA ARG A 413 -43.65 5.26 3.72
C ARG A 413 -44.51 5.27 4.98
N GLU A 414 -44.25 6.19 5.92
CA GLU A 414 -45.11 6.48 7.07
C GLU A 414 -46.48 7.02 6.62
N GLU A 415 -46.48 8.00 5.71
CA GLU A 415 -47.70 8.56 5.09
C GLU A 415 -48.47 7.52 4.25
N ALA A 416 -47.77 6.58 3.58
CA ALA A 416 -48.38 5.47 2.85
C ALA A 416 -48.89 4.35 3.78
N SER A 417 -48.23 4.11 4.92
CA SER A 417 -48.69 3.14 5.94
C SER A 417 -49.96 3.61 6.66
N ALA A 418 -50.16 4.93 6.73
CA ALA A 418 -51.38 5.56 7.25
C ALA A 418 -52.54 5.56 6.24
N ASN A 419 -52.28 5.27 4.96
CA ASN A 419 -53.26 5.29 3.88
C ASN A 419 -53.46 3.89 3.28
N GLU A 420 -54.46 3.16 3.78
CA GLU A 420 -54.85 1.80 3.37
C GLU A 420 -55.09 1.64 1.85
N ALA A 421 -55.35 2.74 1.14
CA ALA A 421 -55.55 2.78 -0.31
C ALA A 421 -54.23 2.82 -1.12
N ILE A 422 -53.12 3.33 -0.56
CA ILE A 422 -51.81 3.38 -1.22
C ILE A 422 -51.04 2.07 -1.03
N ALA A 423 -51.23 1.40 0.12
CA ALA A 423 -50.70 0.05 0.37
C ALA A 423 -51.18 -1.00 -0.65
N LYS A 424 -52.33 -0.79 -1.30
CA LYS A 424 -52.83 -1.64 -2.40
C LYS A 424 -52.22 -1.31 -3.77
N ALA A 425 -51.54 -0.16 -3.93
CA ALA A 425 -51.00 0.32 -5.20
C ALA A 425 -49.47 0.11 -5.34
N VAL A 426 -48.79 -0.36 -4.29
CA VAL A 426 -47.38 -0.78 -4.35
C VAL A 426 -47.34 -2.14 -5.05
N ARG A 427 -46.91 -2.12 -6.31
CA ARG A 427 -46.78 -3.32 -7.14
C ARG A 427 -45.89 -4.35 -6.45
N ARG A 428 -46.43 -5.55 -6.21
CA ARG A 428 -45.71 -6.71 -5.65
C ARG A 428 -45.10 -7.54 -6.78
N GLY A 429 -43.80 -7.82 -6.70
CA GLY A 429 -43.13 -8.75 -7.61
C GLY A 429 -42.54 -8.14 -8.89
N PRO A 430 -42.12 -9.01 -9.84
CA PRO A 430 -41.46 -8.64 -11.09
C PRO A 430 -42.09 -7.49 -11.90
N PRO A 431 -41.29 -6.75 -12.70
CA PRO A 431 -41.86 -5.91 -13.75
C PRO A 431 -42.58 -6.76 -14.82
N GLU A 432 -43.75 -6.29 -15.24
CA GLU A 432 -44.56 -6.87 -16.31
C GLU A 432 -43.84 -6.57 -17.62
N ARG A 433 -43.88 -7.53 -18.56
CA ARG A 433 -43.37 -7.29 -19.90
C ARG A 433 -44.09 -6.09 -20.51
N ILE A 434 -43.31 -5.16 -21.08
CA ILE A 434 -43.87 -4.04 -21.83
C ILE A 434 -44.63 -4.61 -23.04
N ALA A 435 -45.90 -4.24 -23.19
CA ALA A 435 -46.76 -4.73 -24.28
C ALA A 435 -46.22 -4.30 -25.66
N ALA A 436 -46.36 -5.16 -26.67
CA ALA A 436 -45.94 -4.87 -28.04
C ALA A 436 -46.73 -3.67 -28.61
N PRO A 437 -46.14 -2.83 -29.48
CA PRO A 437 -46.86 -1.73 -30.10
C PRO A 437 -47.94 -2.25 -31.06
N ASP A 438 -49.05 -1.52 -31.14
CA ASP A 438 -50.18 -1.79 -32.03
C ASP A 438 -49.75 -1.94 -33.50
N ASP A 439 -50.51 -2.72 -34.28
CA ASP A 439 -50.19 -3.21 -35.64
C ASP A 439 -50.05 -2.12 -36.75
N GLY A 440 -49.93 -0.84 -36.40
CA GLY A 440 -49.92 0.30 -37.33
C GLY A 440 -48.55 0.78 -37.83
N ALA A 441 -47.43 0.21 -37.37
CA ALA A 441 -46.07 0.71 -37.69
C ALA A 441 -45.39 -0.06 -38.85
N GLY A 442 -44.61 0.65 -39.68
CA GLY A 442 -43.83 0.06 -40.78
C GLY A 442 -42.72 -0.90 -40.30
N PRO A 443 -42.23 -1.83 -41.14
CA PRO A 443 -41.35 -2.93 -40.73
C PRO A 443 -40.02 -2.49 -40.08
N ALA A 444 -39.44 -1.36 -40.51
CA ALA A 444 -38.20 -0.83 -39.93
C ALA A 444 -38.41 -0.19 -38.55
N ASP A 445 -39.52 0.54 -38.37
CA ASP A 445 -39.90 1.13 -37.08
C ASP A 445 -40.29 0.04 -36.07
N ARG A 446 -40.94 -1.04 -36.54
CA ARG A 446 -41.32 -2.18 -35.71
C ARG A 446 -40.10 -2.88 -35.09
N SER A 447 -39.05 -3.14 -35.88
CA SER A 447 -37.81 -3.75 -35.38
C SER A 447 -37.08 -2.84 -34.37
N ARG A 448 -37.04 -1.53 -34.63
CA ARG A 448 -36.41 -0.56 -33.72
C ARG A 448 -37.19 -0.42 -32.41
N MET A 449 -38.52 -0.42 -32.47
CA MET A 449 -39.38 -0.40 -31.28
C MET A 449 -39.27 -1.71 -30.48
N GLN A 450 -39.20 -2.86 -31.13
CA GLN A 450 -38.97 -4.16 -30.47
C GLN A 450 -37.62 -4.21 -29.75
N GLN A 451 -36.55 -3.70 -30.38
CA GLN A 451 -35.24 -3.64 -29.74
C GLN A 451 -35.27 -2.72 -28.51
N MET A 452 -35.86 -1.52 -28.63
CA MET A 452 -35.97 -0.57 -27.53
C MET A 452 -36.80 -1.11 -26.35
N GLN A 453 -37.86 -1.86 -26.64
CA GLN A 453 -38.64 -2.57 -25.61
C GLN A 453 -37.84 -3.67 -24.94
N HIS A 454 -37.10 -4.47 -25.71
CA HIS A 454 -36.24 -5.51 -25.17
C HIS A 454 -35.17 -4.93 -24.23
N ASP A 455 -34.52 -3.83 -24.64
CA ASP A 455 -33.51 -3.14 -23.83
C ASP A 455 -34.12 -2.52 -22.56
N ALA A 456 -35.35 -2.00 -22.64
CA ALA A 456 -36.09 -1.47 -21.50
C ALA A 456 -36.49 -2.58 -20.51
N ASP A 457 -37.05 -3.70 -20.99
CA ASP A 457 -37.41 -4.86 -20.17
C ASP A 457 -36.17 -5.46 -19.49
N ALA A 458 -35.05 -5.59 -20.20
CA ALA A 458 -33.79 -6.07 -19.65
C ALA A 458 -33.25 -5.12 -18.56
N SER A 459 -33.35 -3.80 -18.78
CA SER A 459 -32.93 -2.79 -17.80
C SER A 459 -33.78 -2.84 -16.53
N LEU A 460 -35.11 -2.98 -16.66
CA LEU A 460 -36.02 -3.13 -15.53
C LEU A 460 -35.75 -4.41 -14.73
N ARG A 461 -35.51 -5.53 -15.42
CA ARG A 461 -35.16 -6.81 -14.77
C ARG A 461 -33.82 -6.73 -14.04
N LYS A 462 -32.82 -6.05 -14.62
CA LYS A 462 -31.53 -5.82 -13.95
C LYS A 462 -31.69 -4.95 -12.70
N LEU A 463 -32.48 -3.89 -12.78
CA LEU A 463 -32.80 -3.05 -11.61
C LEU A 463 -33.53 -3.87 -10.53
N TYR A 464 -34.47 -4.73 -10.94
CA TYR A 464 -35.18 -5.62 -10.03
C TYR A 464 -34.25 -6.62 -9.36
N LEU A 465 -33.38 -7.31 -10.11
CA LEU A 465 -32.34 -8.20 -9.60
C LEU A 465 -31.48 -7.53 -8.52
N GLN A 466 -31.18 -6.24 -8.68
CA GLN A 466 -30.36 -5.50 -7.72
C GLN A 466 -31.14 -4.98 -6.50
N SER A 467 -32.47 -4.91 -6.53
CA SER A 467 -33.26 -4.20 -5.51
C SER A 467 -34.42 -4.98 -4.90
N ALA A 468 -34.73 -6.19 -5.38
CA ALA A 468 -35.90 -6.97 -4.94
C ALA A 468 -35.96 -7.18 -3.42
N HIS A 469 -34.82 -7.34 -2.74
CA HIS A 469 -34.74 -7.53 -1.29
C HIS A 469 -35.08 -6.27 -0.45
N HIS A 470 -35.19 -5.11 -1.07
CA HIS A 470 -35.69 -3.88 -0.44
C HIS A 470 -37.20 -3.67 -0.64
N GLN A 471 -37.85 -4.53 -1.42
CA GLN A 471 -39.29 -4.47 -1.70
C GLN A 471 -40.09 -5.39 -0.78
N GLU A 472 -41.41 -5.20 -0.75
CA GLU A 472 -42.32 -6.14 -0.10
C GLU A 472 -42.36 -7.47 -0.87
N ALA A 473 -42.41 -8.57 -0.13
CA ALA A 473 -42.39 -9.90 -0.73
C ALA A 473 -43.68 -10.16 -1.54
N PRO A 474 -43.59 -10.76 -2.74
CA PRO A 474 -44.75 -11.27 -3.46
C PRO A 474 -45.34 -12.48 -2.73
N ASP A 475 -46.65 -12.71 -2.87
CA ASP A 475 -47.33 -13.83 -2.22
C ASP A 475 -46.88 -15.18 -2.82
N ARG A 476 -46.77 -16.22 -1.98
CA ARG A 476 -46.54 -17.59 -2.47
C ARG A 476 -47.79 -18.12 -3.17
N LEU A 477 -47.60 -18.84 -4.27
CA LEU A 477 -48.68 -19.54 -4.95
C LEU A 477 -49.12 -20.75 -4.13
N SER A 478 -50.42 -21.01 -4.09
CA SER A 478 -50.95 -22.25 -3.52
C SER A 478 -50.47 -23.46 -4.32
N THR A 479 -50.48 -24.65 -3.72
CA THR A 479 -50.11 -25.90 -4.41
C THR A 479 -50.94 -26.11 -5.69
N ALA A 480 -52.23 -25.77 -5.65
CA ALA A 480 -53.11 -25.85 -6.81
C ALA A 480 -52.71 -24.87 -7.92
N ALA A 481 -52.36 -23.63 -7.56
CA ALA A 481 -51.92 -22.61 -8.50
C ALA A 481 -50.51 -22.88 -9.06
N SER A 482 -49.65 -23.55 -8.30
CA SER A 482 -48.29 -23.92 -8.71
C SER A 482 -48.26 -25.10 -9.70
N ARG A 483 -49.27 -25.98 -9.68
CA ARG A 483 -49.33 -27.19 -10.53
C ARG A 483 -49.07 -26.94 -12.03
N PRO A 484 -49.75 -26.01 -12.72
CA PRO A 484 -49.48 -25.76 -14.14
C PRO A 484 -48.05 -25.23 -14.39
N HIS A 485 -47.49 -24.45 -13.46
CA HIS A 485 -46.10 -23.98 -13.56
C HIS A 485 -45.12 -25.14 -13.41
N ARG A 486 -45.34 -26.05 -12.44
CA ARG A 486 -44.53 -27.27 -12.26
C ARG A 486 -44.56 -28.17 -13.49
N GLU A 487 -45.74 -28.42 -14.05
CA GLU A 487 -45.90 -29.24 -15.26
C GLU A 487 -45.16 -28.62 -16.46
N ARG A 488 -45.25 -27.28 -16.62
CA ARG A 488 -44.51 -26.55 -17.66
C ARG A 488 -43.00 -26.61 -17.47
N VAL A 489 -42.52 -26.41 -16.24
CA VAL A 489 -41.08 -26.49 -15.92
C VAL A 489 -40.57 -27.92 -16.16
N ALA A 490 -41.30 -28.95 -15.70
CA ALA A 490 -40.93 -30.34 -15.92
C ALA A 490 -40.86 -30.70 -17.41
N ALA A 491 -41.84 -30.26 -18.20
CA ALA A 491 -41.85 -30.48 -19.65
C ALA A 491 -40.68 -29.75 -20.34
N ALA A 492 -40.38 -28.51 -19.95
CA ALA A 492 -39.27 -27.76 -20.50
C ALA A 492 -37.92 -28.42 -20.18
N VAL A 493 -37.70 -28.86 -18.94
CA VAL A 493 -36.48 -29.57 -18.52
C VAL A 493 -36.34 -30.89 -19.28
N ALA A 494 -37.42 -31.69 -19.39
CA ALA A 494 -37.40 -32.96 -20.11
C ALA A 494 -37.09 -32.79 -21.62
N ALA A 495 -37.54 -31.69 -22.22
CA ALA A 495 -37.29 -31.37 -23.62
C ALA A 495 -35.97 -30.59 -23.87
N GLY A 496 -35.25 -30.20 -22.82
CA GLY A 496 -34.06 -29.33 -22.93
C GLY A 496 -34.36 -27.90 -23.37
N TYR A 497 -35.60 -27.44 -23.18
CA TYR A 497 -36.01 -26.07 -23.50
C TYR A 497 -35.54 -25.06 -22.46
N SER A 498 -35.21 -23.85 -22.92
CA SER A 498 -34.76 -22.77 -22.05
C SER A 498 -35.91 -22.23 -21.19
N LEU A 499 -35.62 -22.00 -19.90
CA LEU A 499 -36.46 -21.30 -18.94
C LEU A 499 -35.83 -19.93 -18.59
N GLU A 500 -35.02 -19.39 -19.49
CA GLU A 500 -34.36 -18.09 -19.32
C GLU A 500 -35.39 -16.97 -19.12
N GLY A 501 -35.19 -16.19 -18.06
CA GLY A 501 -36.07 -15.09 -17.71
C GLY A 501 -37.50 -15.50 -17.33
N ALA A 502 -37.75 -16.79 -17.08
CA ALA A 502 -39.07 -17.28 -16.69
C ALA A 502 -39.51 -16.67 -15.37
N ASP A 503 -40.78 -16.29 -15.29
CA ASP A 503 -41.40 -15.88 -14.04
C ASP A 503 -41.94 -17.11 -13.31
N LEU A 504 -41.27 -17.43 -12.20
CA LEU A 504 -41.55 -18.52 -11.28
C LEU A 504 -41.70 -17.97 -9.84
N THR A 505 -42.03 -16.68 -9.72
CA THR A 505 -42.23 -15.99 -8.44
C THR A 505 -43.31 -16.69 -7.62
N GLY A 506 -42.98 -17.03 -6.37
CA GLY A 506 -43.88 -17.70 -5.44
C GLY A 506 -44.25 -19.15 -5.81
N VAL A 507 -43.72 -19.73 -6.89
CA VAL A 507 -44.08 -21.09 -7.34
C VAL A 507 -43.49 -22.13 -6.39
N ASP A 508 -44.30 -23.14 -6.05
CA ASP A 508 -43.81 -24.35 -5.38
C ASP A 508 -43.14 -25.29 -6.40
N LEU A 509 -41.81 -25.32 -6.39
CA LEU A 509 -40.93 -26.21 -7.16
C LEU A 509 -40.21 -27.23 -6.26
N SER A 510 -40.71 -27.44 -5.04
CA SER A 510 -40.10 -28.33 -4.05
C SER A 510 -39.94 -29.77 -4.57
N GLY A 511 -38.80 -30.40 -4.29
CA GLY A 511 -38.49 -31.77 -4.68
C GLY A 511 -38.33 -32.02 -6.19
N MET A 512 -38.33 -30.97 -7.03
CA MET A 512 -38.21 -31.16 -8.48
C MET A 512 -36.78 -31.50 -8.91
N ASN A 513 -36.66 -32.36 -9.93
CA ASN A 513 -35.40 -32.57 -10.63
C ASN A 513 -35.27 -31.52 -11.76
N LEU A 514 -34.35 -30.57 -11.58
CA LEU A 514 -34.06 -29.48 -12.48
C LEU A 514 -32.61 -29.55 -12.99
N ARG A 515 -31.96 -30.72 -12.94
CA ARG A 515 -30.54 -30.86 -13.31
C ARG A 515 -30.28 -30.34 -14.73
N GLY A 516 -29.25 -29.49 -14.86
CA GLY A 516 -28.86 -28.89 -16.14
C GLY A 516 -29.88 -27.91 -16.74
N ALA A 517 -30.95 -27.55 -16.02
CA ALA A 517 -31.92 -26.58 -16.49
C ALA A 517 -31.27 -25.22 -16.77
N ARG A 518 -31.76 -24.55 -17.82
CA ARG A 518 -31.32 -23.21 -18.22
C ARG A 518 -32.30 -22.18 -17.66
N LEU A 519 -31.93 -21.60 -16.51
CA LEU A 519 -32.73 -20.68 -15.69
C LEU A 519 -32.05 -19.31 -15.55
N SER A 520 -31.18 -18.94 -16.49
CA SER A 520 -30.50 -17.63 -16.49
C SER A 520 -31.53 -16.50 -16.41
N GLY A 521 -31.35 -15.55 -15.48
CA GLY A 521 -32.28 -14.45 -15.29
C GLY A 521 -33.68 -14.83 -14.79
N ALA A 522 -33.92 -16.09 -14.39
CA ALA A 522 -35.23 -16.53 -13.91
C ALA A 522 -35.62 -15.80 -12.62
N MET A 523 -36.90 -15.50 -12.49
CA MET A 523 -37.47 -14.81 -11.33
C MET A 523 -38.06 -15.86 -10.40
N LEU A 524 -37.38 -16.11 -9.30
CA LEU A 524 -37.67 -17.17 -8.32
C LEU A 524 -37.91 -16.56 -6.93
N GLU A 525 -38.31 -15.28 -6.88
CA GLU A 525 -38.54 -14.61 -5.60
C GLU A 525 -39.66 -15.32 -4.84
N ASN A 526 -39.41 -15.63 -3.58
CA ASN A 526 -40.30 -16.36 -2.68
C ASN A 526 -40.74 -17.75 -3.20
N ALA A 527 -40.07 -18.30 -4.23
CA ALA A 527 -40.33 -19.66 -4.71
C ALA A 527 -39.90 -20.71 -3.68
N ASP A 528 -40.58 -21.85 -3.67
CA ASP A 528 -40.16 -22.99 -2.86
C ASP A 528 -39.34 -23.96 -3.71
N LEU A 529 -38.03 -24.04 -3.47
CA LEU A 529 -37.09 -24.96 -4.12
C LEU A 529 -36.57 -26.00 -3.13
N SER A 530 -37.20 -26.14 -1.95
CA SER A 530 -36.73 -27.07 -0.93
C SER A 530 -36.68 -28.50 -1.48
N ASP A 531 -35.62 -29.23 -1.12
CA ASP A 531 -35.35 -30.60 -1.58
C ASP A 531 -35.21 -30.77 -3.12
N ALA A 532 -35.14 -29.68 -3.90
CA ALA A 532 -34.94 -29.75 -5.35
C ALA A 532 -33.48 -30.05 -5.75
N ASP A 533 -33.29 -30.67 -6.91
CA ASP A 533 -31.97 -30.94 -7.50
C ASP A 533 -31.70 -30.00 -8.69
N LEU A 534 -30.88 -28.99 -8.46
CA LEU A 534 -30.37 -28.01 -9.43
C LEU A 534 -28.89 -28.26 -9.77
N THR A 535 -28.43 -29.51 -9.75
CA THR A 535 -27.05 -29.83 -10.15
C THR A 535 -26.79 -29.37 -11.59
N GLY A 536 -25.74 -28.58 -11.79
CA GLY A 536 -25.28 -28.12 -13.11
C GLY A 536 -26.22 -27.14 -13.81
N THR A 537 -27.17 -26.51 -13.10
CA THR A 537 -28.07 -25.52 -13.70
C THR A 537 -27.38 -24.20 -14.00
N ALA A 538 -27.79 -23.54 -15.07
CA ALA A 538 -27.44 -22.14 -15.33
C ALA A 538 -28.47 -21.23 -14.68
N LEU A 539 -28.10 -20.55 -13.60
CA LEU A 539 -28.90 -19.61 -12.80
C LEU A 539 -28.25 -18.23 -12.73
N ASN A 540 -27.32 -17.94 -13.64
CA ASN A 540 -26.67 -16.64 -13.70
C ASN A 540 -27.72 -15.52 -13.82
N HIS A 541 -27.58 -14.50 -12.99
CA HIS A 541 -28.53 -13.38 -12.85
C HIS A 541 -29.95 -13.76 -12.40
N ALA A 542 -30.17 -14.94 -11.82
CA ALA A 542 -31.47 -15.31 -11.25
C ALA A 542 -31.80 -14.51 -9.98
N VAL A 543 -33.09 -14.28 -9.73
CA VAL A 543 -33.59 -13.61 -8.53
C VAL A 543 -34.15 -14.66 -7.58
N LEU A 544 -33.36 -15.07 -6.60
CA LEU A 544 -33.70 -16.08 -5.57
C LEU A 544 -34.07 -15.43 -4.22
N VAL A 545 -34.43 -14.15 -4.24
CA VAL A 545 -34.75 -13.38 -3.04
C VAL A 545 -35.87 -14.07 -2.25
N ARG A 546 -35.67 -14.29 -0.94
CA ARG A 546 -36.64 -14.97 -0.06
C ARG A 546 -37.03 -16.39 -0.49
N ALA A 547 -36.33 -17.00 -1.45
CA ALA A 547 -36.61 -18.36 -1.88
C ALA A 547 -36.33 -19.35 -0.74
N ASN A 548 -37.12 -20.43 -0.65
CA ASN A 548 -36.82 -21.54 0.22
C ASN A 548 -35.88 -22.51 -0.52
N LEU A 549 -34.60 -22.50 -0.15
CA LEU A 549 -33.53 -23.31 -0.72
C LEU A 549 -33.10 -24.44 0.24
N SER A 550 -33.88 -24.69 1.29
CA SER A 550 -33.52 -25.64 2.34
C SER A 550 -33.35 -27.04 1.75
N ARG A 551 -32.21 -27.70 2.03
CA ARG A 551 -31.86 -29.03 1.49
C ARG A 551 -31.81 -29.12 -0.04
N THR A 552 -31.72 -28.00 -0.74
CA THR A 552 -31.56 -27.96 -2.20
C THR A 552 -30.14 -28.33 -2.62
N THR A 553 -29.98 -28.92 -3.81
CA THR A 553 -28.66 -29.24 -4.38
C THR A 553 -28.34 -28.32 -5.57
N PHE A 554 -27.30 -27.49 -5.45
CA PHE A 554 -26.75 -26.59 -6.47
C PHE A 554 -25.36 -27.02 -6.97
N ARG A 555 -25.01 -28.31 -6.86
CA ARG A 555 -23.67 -28.78 -7.23
C ARG A 555 -23.28 -28.36 -8.64
N ASN A 556 -22.13 -27.72 -8.80
CA ASN A 556 -21.62 -27.20 -10.08
C ASN A 556 -22.61 -26.27 -10.82
N ALA A 557 -23.57 -25.65 -10.12
CA ALA A 557 -24.47 -24.68 -10.71
C ALA A 557 -23.77 -23.33 -10.93
N ASP A 558 -24.16 -22.62 -11.98
CA ASP A 558 -23.72 -21.25 -12.21
C ASP A 558 -24.74 -20.26 -11.63
N LEU A 559 -24.39 -19.63 -10.51
CA LEU A 559 -25.18 -18.59 -9.82
C LEU A 559 -24.53 -17.20 -10.00
N THR A 560 -23.70 -17.01 -11.03
CA THR A 560 -22.97 -15.75 -11.24
C THR A 560 -23.94 -14.57 -11.33
N GLY A 561 -23.74 -13.55 -10.52
CA GLY A 561 -24.58 -12.35 -10.46
C GLY A 561 -26.02 -12.59 -9.98
N ALA A 562 -26.32 -13.76 -9.39
CA ALA A 562 -27.64 -14.04 -8.82
C ALA A 562 -27.85 -13.26 -7.50
N ASN A 563 -29.12 -13.00 -7.16
CA ASN A 563 -29.49 -12.38 -5.89
C ASN A 563 -30.12 -13.43 -4.98
N LEU A 564 -29.44 -13.79 -3.89
CA LEU A 564 -29.90 -14.76 -2.88
C LEU A 564 -30.32 -14.09 -1.57
N SER A 565 -30.47 -12.76 -1.54
CA SER A 565 -30.80 -12.02 -0.32
C SER A 565 -32.08 -12.55 0.34
N LEU A 566 -32.04 -12.70 1.67
CA LEU A 566 -33.14 -13.23 2.50
C LEU A 566 -33.58 -14.67 2.18
N ALA A 567 -32.85 -15.41 1.34
CA ALA A 567 -33.16 -16.81 1.08
C ALA A 567 -32.96 -17.67 2.35
N ALA A 568 -33.76 -18.73 2.48
CA ALA A 568 -33.56 -19.75 3.51
C ALA A 568 -32.76 -20.91 2.91
N CYS A 569 -31.49 -21.06 3.28
CA CYS A 569 -30.57 -22.04 2.68
C CYS A 569 -30.00 -23.04 3.68
N ASP A 570 -30.78 -23.42 4.69
CA ASP A 570 -30.35 -24.41 5.67
C ASP A 570 -30.07 -25.77 5.00
N HIS A 571 -28.91 -26.36 5.28
CA HIS A 571 -28.47 -27.66 4.74
C HIS A 571 -28.37 -27.72 3.20
N THR A 572 -28.15 -26.59 2.54
CA THR A 572 -28.04 -26.52 1.07
C THR A 572 -26.63 -26.92 0.60
N ASP A 573 -26.56 -27.67 -0.50
CA ASP A 573 -25.31 -28.14 -1.11
C ASP A 573 -24.97 -27.32 -2.36
N PHE A 574 -24.02 -26.39 -2.24
CA PHE A 574 -23.46 -25.58 -3.32
C PHE A 574 -22.06 -26.07 -3.75
N ALA A 575 -21.70 -27.34 -3.53
CA ALA A 575 -20.35 -27.81 -3.85
C ALA A 575 -19.99 -27.59 -5.34
N GLY A 576 -18.87 -26.95 -5.61
CA GLY A 576 -18.43 -26.59 -6.97
C GLY A 576 -19.26 -25.50 -7.67
N ALA A 577 -20.25 -24.90 -7.00
CA ALA A 577 -21.05 -23.84 -7.60
C ALA A 577 -20.27 -22.53 -7.73
N ASN A 578 -20.65 -21.70 -8.70
CA ASN A 578 -20.09 -20.36 -8.90
C ASN A 578 -21.07 -19.29 -8.41
N LEU A 579 -20.74 -18.56 -7.33
CA LEU A 579 -21.54 -17.47 -6.76
C LEU A 579 -20.90 -16.09 -6.99
N SER A 580 -19.97 -15.99 -7.96
CA SER A 580 -19.27 -14.73 -8.26
C SER A 580 -20.24 -13.61 -8.63
N ASP A 581 -19.90 -12.37 -8.28
CA ASP A 581 -20.71 -11.16 -8.49
C ASP A 581 -22.12 -11.20 -7.87
N GLY A 582 -22.41 -12.20 -7.03
CA GLY A 582 -23.70 -12.38 -6.38
C GLY A 582 -24.00 -11.35 -5.31
N ILE A 583 -25.29 -11.16 -5.03
CA ILE A 583 -25.79 -10.29 -3.95
C ILE A 583 -26.40 -11.18 -2.87
N VAL A 584 -25.84 -11.11 -1.67
CA VAL A 584 -26.27 -11.91 -0.52
C VAL A 584 -26.43 -11.00 0.70
N GLU A 585 -27.67 -10.61 0.98
CA GLU A 585 -27.98 -9.81 2.16
C GLU A 585 -28.91 -10.56 3.11
N ARG A 586 -28.62 -10.47 4.42
CA ARG A 586 -29.48 -10.99 5.49
C ARG A 586 -29.79 -12.48 5.34
N VAL A 587 -28.79 -13.26 4.94
CA VAL A 587 -28.87 -14.73 4.80
C VAL A 587 -28.21 -15.41 5.99
N GLN A 588 -28.89 -16.43 6.53
CA GLN A 588 -28.34 -17.31 7.56
C GLN A 588 -27.84 -18.59 6.86
N TRP A 589 -26.54 -18.78 6.83
CA TRP A 589 -25.91 -19.96 6.26
C TRP A 589 -25.69 -20.97 7.38
N ARG A 590 -26.47 -22.06 7.38
CA ARG A 590 -26.38 -23.11 8.39
C ARG A 590 -26.19 -24.46 7.72
N ASP A 591 -25.11 -25.15 8.10
CA ASP A 591 -24.79 -26.49 7.60
C ASP A 591 -24.69 -26.55 6.06
N CYS A 592 -24.22 -25.47 5.44
CA CYS A 592 -24.10 -25.35 3.98
C CYS A 592 -22.75 -25.87 3.48
N ARG A 593 -22.74 -26.50 2.31
CA ARG A 593 -21.49 -26.89 1.62
C ARG A 593 -21.22 -25.99 0.44
N LEU A 594 -20.07 -25.32 0.42
CA LEU A 594 -19.53 -24.51 -0.67
C LEU A 594 -18.16 -25.02 -1.14
N ASN A 595 -17.81 -26.25 -0.77
CA ASN A 595 -16.50 -26.82 -1.04
C ASN A 595 -16.22 -26.92 -2.55
N GLY A 596 -15.02 -26.51 -2.96
CA GLY A 596 -14.64 -26.41 -4.37
C GLY A 596 -15.38 -25.33 -5.18
N GLY A 597 -16.23 -24.52 -4.55
CA GLY A 597 -16.97 -23.44 -5.20
C GLY A 597 -16.11 -22.22 -5.55
N VAL A 598 -16.68 -21.29 -6.31
CA VAL A 598 -16.01 -20.04 -6.71
C VAL A 598 -16.82 -18.85 -6.24
N LEU A 599 -16.15 -17.95 -5.52
CA LEU A 599 -16.71 -16.68 -5.03
C LEU A 599 -15.73 -15.56 -5.38
N ASP A 600 -16.05 -14.79 -6.41
CA ASP A 600 -15.29 -13.62 -6.85
C ASP A 600 -16.19 -12.38 -6.80
N ASN A 601 -15.78 -11.33 -6.09
CA ASN A 601 -16.55 -10.08 -5.92
C ASN A 601 -17.98 -10.28 -5.38
N THR A 602 -18.26 -11.39 -4.70
CA THR A 602 -19.57 -11.63 -4.09
C THR A 602 -19.78 -10.70 -2.90
N ARG A 603 -20.93 -10.04 -2.84
CA ARG A 603 -21.25 -9.08 -1.77
C ARG A 603 -22.07 -9.75 -0.68
N PHE A 604 -21.52 -9.76 0.54
CA PHE A 604 -22.20 -10.21 1.75
C PHE A 604 -22.53 -9.03 2.65
N SER A 605 -23.77 -8.94 3.10
CA SER A 605 -24.20 -7.95 4.11
C SER A 605 -25.13 -8.62 5.13
N GLU A 606 -24.95 -8.30 6.41
CA GLU A 606 -25.79 -8.82 7.50
C GLU A 606 -25.97 -10.37 7.50
N CYS A 607 -24.96 -11.12 7.07
CA CYS A 607 -24.99 -12.57 6.99
C CYS A 607 -24.37 -13.22 8.24
N ARG A 608 -24.77 -14.48 8.48
CA ARG A 608 -24.14 -15.33 9.49
C ARG A 608 -23.79 -16.68 8.89
N PHE A 609 -22.60 -17.18 9.23
CA PHE A 609 -22.09 -18.46 8.77
C PHE A 609 -21.91 -19.38 9.98
N HIS A 610 -22.64 -20.47 10.02
CA HIS A 610 -22.56 -21.50 11.05
C HIS A 610 -22.42 -22.87 10.40
N ALA A 611 -21.36 -23.61 10.76
CA ALA A 611 -21.07 -24.94 10.20
C ALA A 611 -20.98 -24.94 8.66
N VAL A 612 -20.26 -23.98 8.07
CA VAL A 612 -20.15 -23.82 6.61
C VAL A 612 -18.81 -24.36 6.10
N ASP A 613 -18.88 -25.19 5.06
CA ASP A 613 -17.71 -25.80 4.43
C ASP A 613 -17.32 -25.05 3.14
N PHE A 614 -16.25 -24.26 3.22
CA PHE A 614 -15.57 -23.62 2.09
C PHE A 614 -14.28 -24.35 1.67
N SER A 615 -14.09 -25.62 2.08
CA SER A 615 -12.86 -26.34 1.77
C SER A 615 -12.61 -26.42 0.26
N HIS A 616 -11.37 -26.22 -0.16
CA HIS A 616 -10.97 -26.19 -1.56
C HIS A 616 -11.67 -25.13 -2.45
N ALA A 617 -12.43 -24.19 -1.87
CA ALA A 617 -13.06 -23.13 -2.62
C ALA A 617 -12.03 -22.10 -3.14
N THR A 618 -12.40 -21.38 -4.19
CA THR A 618 -11.66 -20.21 -4.68
C THR A 618 -12.39 -18.94 -4.25
N LEU A 619 -11.75 -18.16 -3.37
CA LEU A 619 -12.29 -16.95 -2.77
C LEU A 619 -11.44 -15.75 -3.21
N ARG A 620 -12.03 -14.82 -3.96
CA ARG A 620 -11.31 -13.66 -4.51
C ARG A 620 -12.05 -12.35 -4.28
N ASN A 621 -11.31 -11.32 -3.88
CA ASN A 621 -11.82 -9.95 -3.73
C ASN A 621 -13.05 -9.87 -2.81
N LEU A 622 -12.97 -10.53 -1.64
CA LEU A 622 -14.08 -10.60 -0.70
C LEU A 622 -13.84 -9.66 0.48
N ILE A 623 -14.85 -8.88 0.82
CA ILE A 623 -14.83 -7.99 1.97
C ILE A 623 -16.02 -8.35 2.86
N PHE A 624 -15.73 -8.72 4.10
CA PHE A 624 -16.72 -8.99 5.12
C PHE A 624 -16.60 -7.93 6.20
N ILE A 625 -17.71 -7.24 6.47
CA ILE A 625 -17.81 -6.19 7.49
C ILE A 625 -18.92 -6.59 8.45
N GLU A 626 -18.61 -6.70 9.74
CA GLU A 626 -19.61 -7.01 10.79
C GLU A 626 -20.34 -8.35 10.57
N GLN A 627 -19.59 -9.35 10.09
CA GLN A 627 -20.11 -10.69 9.83
C GLN A 627 -19.71 -11.67 10.95
N SER A 628 -20.47 -12.75 11.10
CA SER A 628 -20.16 -13.82 12.07
C SER A 628 -19.85 -15.13 11.39
N PHE A 629 -18.75 -15.76 11.81
CA PHE A 629 -18.29 -17.06 11.37
C PHE A 629 -18.17 -17.97 12.60
N ASP A 630 -18.87 -19.09 12.56
CA ASP A 630 -18.89 -20.09 13.63
C ASP A 630 -18.77 -21.49 13.02
N ASP A 631 -17.74 -22.24 13.42
CA ASP A 631 -17.41 -23.57 12.90
C ASP A 631 -17.28 -23.58 11.36
N VAL A 632 -16.45 -22.69 10.80
CA VAL A 632 -16.28 -22.53 9.35
C VAL A 632 -14.96 -23.12 8.86
N ASP A 633 -15.02 -23.93 7.80
CA ASP A 633 -13.86 -24.63 7.24
C ASP A 633 -13.42 -24.05 5.88
N PHE A 634 -12.23 -23.48 5.82
CA PHE A 634 -11.55 -22.98 4.61
C PHE A 634 -10.35 -23.86 4.22
N SER A 635 -10.28 -25.10 4.68
CA SER A 635 -9.12 -25.97 4.46
C SER A 635 -8.84 -26.19 2.97
N GLY A 636 -7.59 -26.04 2.56
CA GLY A 636 -7.18 -26.20 1.16
C GLY A 636 -7.78 -25.18 0.20
N ALA A 637 -8.45 -24.13 0.69
CA ALA A 637 -9.01 -23.08 -0.15
C ALA A 637 -7.91 -22.20 -0.76
N THR A 638 -8.21 -21.59 -1.90
CA THR A 638 -7.40 -20.53 -2.50
C THR A 638 -8.04 -19.19 -2.18
N ILE A 639 -7.36 -18.39 -1.36
CA ILE A 639 -7.84 -17.09 -0.88
C ILE A 639 -6.94 -16.00 -1.46
N ARG A 640 -7.53 -15.06 -2.20
CA ARG A 640 -6.84 -13.89 -2.76
C ARG A 640 -7.61 -12.63 -2.41
N LYS A 641 -6.97 -11.69 -1.71
CA LYS A 641 -7.59 -10.39 -1.35
C LYS A 641 -8.91 -10.56 -0.58
N MET A 642 -8.83 -11.17 0.59
CA MET A 642 -9.96 -11.32 1.50
C MET A 642 -9.73 -10.48 2.76
N LEU A 643 -10.73 -9.68 3.12
CA LEU A 643 -10.67 -8.77 4.26
C LEU A 643 -11.81 -9.05 5.23
N LEU A 644 -11.48 -9.24 6.50
CA LEU A 644 -12.41 -9.38 7.62
C LEU A 644 -12.29 -8.14 8.52
N MET A 645 -13.37 -7.37 8.64
CA MET A 645 -13.44 -6.18 9.47
C MET A 645 -14.56 -6.30 10.48
N ASN A 646 -14.28 -6.03 11.75
CA ASN A 646 -15.28 -6.05 12.83
C ASN A 646 -16.06 -7.37 12.88
N CYS A 647 -15.42 -8.48 12.48
CA CYS A 647 -16.08 -9.78 12.43
C CYS A 647 -15.96 -10.51 13.76
N SER A 648 -16.83 -11.50 13.97
CA SER A 648 -16.65 -12.49 15.04
C SER A 648 -16.30 -13.83 14.39
N ILE A 649 -15.22 -14.44 14.84
CA ILE A 649 -14.76 -15.74 14.34
C ILE A 649 -14.70 -16.71 15.53
N VAL A 650 -15.40 -17.82 15.41
CA VAL A 650 -15.37 -18.92 16.37
C VAL A 650 -15.03 -20.19 15.61
N ASN A 651 -13.97 -20.90 16.02
CA ASN A 651 -13.56 -22.18 15.43
C ASN A 651 -13.41 -22.16 13.89
N ALA A 652 -12.52 -21.32 13.37
CA ALA A 652 -12.24 -21.29 11.93
C ALA A 652 -11.00 -22.10 11.56
N ARG A 653 -11.09 -22.85 10.46
CA ARG A 653 -9.99 -23.68 9.95
C ARG A 653 -9.53 -23.18 8.57
N PHE A 654 -8.24 -22.97 8.42
CA PHE A 654 -7.54 -22.60 7.19
C PHE A 654 -6.41 -23.59 6.88
N SER A 655 -6.53 -24.84 7.37
CA SER A 655 -5.47 -25.84 7.25
C SER A 655 -5.13 -26.11 5.78
N ALA A 656 -3.84 -26.07 5.45
CA ALA A 656 -3.33 -26.23 4.08
C ALA A 656 -3.93 -25.26 3.04
N ALA A 657 -4.51 -24.14 3.46
CA ALA A 657 -5.01 -23.11 2.53
C ALA A 657 -3.85 -22.32 1.90
N ASP A 658 -4.09 -21.81 0.70
CA ASP A 658 -3.19 -20.89 -0.01
C ASP A 658 -3.79 -19.48 0.05
N ILE A 659 -3.15 -18.58 0.79
CA ILE A 659 -3.66 -17.27 1.18
C ILE A 659 -2.69 -16.18 0.73
N GLU A 660 -3.18 -15.23 -0.07
CA GLU A 660 -2.43 -14.04 -0.48
C GLU A 660 -3.27 -12.76 -0.32
N GLY A 661 -2.71 -11.74 0.34
CA GLY A 661 -3.38 -10.45 0.52
C GLY A 661 -4.58 -10.53 1.47
N PHE A 662 -4.39 -11.20 2.61
CA PHE A 662 -5.45 -11.41 3.60
C PHE A 662 -5.37 -10.38 4.74
N GLY A 663 -6.51 -9.85 5.18
CA GLY A 663 -6.55 -8.86 6.26
C GLY A 663 -7.56 -9.24 7.33
N ILE A 664 -7.15 -9.13 8.59
CA ILE A 664 -8.05 -9.14 9.74
C ILE A 664 -7.85 -7.84 10.51
N VAL A 665 -8.95 -7.10 10.69
CA VAL A 665 -8.96 -5.82 11.39
C VAL A 665 -10.06 -5.83 12.44
N ASP A 666 -9.71 -5.52 13.69
CA ASP A 666 -10.64 -5.36 14.82
C ASP A 666 -11.65 -6.51 14.95
N THR A 667 -11.15 -7.73 14.76
CA THR A 667 -11.96 -8.96 14.71
C THR A 667 -11.60 -9.82 15.91
N GLN A 668 -12.63 -10.29 16.62
CA GLN A 668 -12.44 -11.18 17.75
C GLN A 668 -12.46 -12.63 17.26
N ALA A 669 -11.33 -13.32 17.44
CA ALA A 669 -11.25 -14.76 17.21
C ALA A 669 -11.29 -15.50 18.55
N ASN A 670 -12.21 -16.44 18.69
CA ASN A 670 -12.37 -17.30 19.85
C ASN A 670 -12.32 -18.77 19.42
N GLY A 671 -11.96 -19.66 20.35
CA GLY A 671 -11.92 -21.09 20.08
C GLY A 671 -10.71 -21.50 19.25
N GLN A 672 -10.86 -22.54 18.42
CA GLN A 672 -9.75 -23.11 17.66
C GLN A 672 -9.57 -22.42 16.31
N LEU A 673 -8.56 -21.55 16.21
CA LEU A 673 -8.14 -20.97 14.95
C LEU A 673 -6.94 -21.75 14.38
N ARG A 674 -7.09 -22.34 13.19
CA ARG A 674 -6.07 -23.22 12.60
C ARG A 674 -5.60 -22.72 11.26
N PHE A 675 -4.29 -22.58 11.10
CA PHE A 675 -3.56 -22.31 9.87
C PHE A 675 -2.50 -23.39 9.61
N ASP A 676 -2.63 -24.59 10.20
CA ASP A 676 -1.62 -25.64 10.09
C ASP A 676 -1.36 -26.01 8.62
N ARG A 677 -0.08 -26.01 8.22
CA ARG A 677 0.39 -26.24 6.84
C ARG A 677 -0.12 -25.24 5.79
N ALA A 678 -0.73 -24.13 6.20
CA ALA A 678 -1.16 -23.09 5.27
C ALA A 678 0.04 -22.34 4.67
N SER A 679 -0.14 -21.82 3.47
CA SER A 679 0.75 -20.84 2.84
C SER A 679 0.10 -19.47 2.95
N VAL A 680 0.71 -18.54 3.68
CA VAL A 680 0.18 -17.20 3.95
C VAL A 680 1.19 -16.16 3.53
N VAL A 681 0.81 -15.35 2.54
CA VAL A 681 1.68 -14.33 1.93
C VAL A 681 1.00 -12.96 2.01
N LYS A 682 1.73 -11.93 2.45
CA LYS A 682 1.24 -10.54 2.52
C LYS A 682 -0.07 -10.43 3.30
N ALA A 683 -0.11 -11.04 4.48
CA ALA A 683 -1.26 -10.95 5.37
C ALA A 683 -1.03 -9.92 6.47
N CYS A 684 -2.11 -9.31 6.95
CA CYS A 684 -2.04 -8.26 7.96
C CYS A 684 -3.08 -8.49 9.06
N PHE A 685 -2.62 -8.57 10.30
CA PHE A 685 -3.44 -8.67 11.50
C PHE A 685 -3.24 -7.36 12.28
N ILE A 686 -4.23 -6.47 12.25
CA ILE A 686 -4.10 -5.10 12.77
C ILE A 686 -5.14 -4.84 13.86
N ARG A 687 -4.69 -4.24 14.99
CA ARG A 687 -5.48 -3.77 16.14
C ARG A 687 -6.31 -4.85 16.83
N HIS A 688 -5.97 -5.12 18.09
CA HIS A 688 -6.79 -5.91 19.03
C HIS A 688 -7.23 -7.29 18.52
N CYS A 689 -6.51 -7.88 17.56
CA CYS A 689 -6.74 -9.26 17.13
C CYS A 689 -6.17 -10.19 18.20
N ASP A 690 -7.03 -10.99 18.83
CA ASP A 690 -6.62 -12.06 19.73
C ASP A 690 -6.52 -13.36 18.93
N LEU A 691 -5.29 -13.87 18.77
CA LEU A 691 -4.97 -15.13 18.10
C LEU A 691 -4.32 -16.11 19.09
N GLY A 692 -4.59 -15.96 20.39
CA GLY A 692 -4.09 -16.85 21.42
C GLY A 692 -4.45 -18.32 21.15
N GLY A 693 -3.46 -19.21 21.25
CA GLY A 693 -3.64 -20.64 21.00
C GLY A 693 -3.85 -21.04 19.53
N ALA A 694 -3.70 -20.11 18.58
CA ALA A 694 -3.81 -20.44 17.16
C ALA A 694 -2.74 -21.43 16.70
N ASP A 695 -3.11 -22.33 15.78
CA ASP A 695 -2.23 -23.38 15.25
C ASP A 695 -1.66 -22.97 13.88
N PHE A 696 -0.42 -22.50 13.85
CA PHE A 696 0.39 -22.21 12.65
C PHE A 696 1.44 -23.31 12.39
N SER A 697 1.28 -24.51 12.94
CA SER A 697 2.29 -25.56 12.82
C SER A 697 2.54 -25.94 11.35
N CYS A 698 3.81 -26.05 10.98
CA CYS A 698 4.27 -26.30 9.62
C CYS A 698 3.76 -25.31 8.55
N ALA A 699 3.25 -24.13 8.93
CA ALA A 699 2.81 -23.11 7.99
C ALA A 699 4.00 -22.44 7.29
N MET A 700 3.76 -21.88 6.09
CA MET A 700 4.68 -20.98 5.39
C MET A 700 4.13 -19.56 5.49
N LEU A 701 4.79 -18.70 6.25
CA LEU A 701 4.41 -17.31 6.50
C LEU A 701 5.46 -16.40 5.84
N ASN A 702 5.03 -15.58 4.88
CA ASN A 702 5.93 -14.64 4.19
C ASN A 702 5.32 -13.24 4.14
N GLU A 703 6.07 -12.23 4.57
CA GLU A 703 5.60 -10.82 4.62
C GLU A 703 4.29 -10.66 5.43
N VAL A 704 4.18 -11.38 6.55
CA VAL A 704 3.01 -11.30 7.43
C VAL A 704 3.25 -10.33 8.58
N ASN A 705 2.27 -9.47 8.85
CA ASN A 705 2.32 -8.50 9.93
C ASN A 705 1.46 -8.95 11.12
N PHE A 706 2.13 -9.26 12.23
CA PHE A 706 1.59 -9.65 13.54
C PHE A 706 1.86 -8.60 14.62
N ARG A 707 2.13 -7.34 14.26
CA ARG A 707 2.46 -6.29 15.24
C ARG A 707 1.37 -6.17 16.31
N GLU A 708 1.79 -6.03 17.56
CA GLU A 708 0.89 -5.82 18.72
C GLU A 708 -0.19 -6.91 18.90
N THR A 709 -0.04 -8.06 18.24
CA THR A 709 -1.04 -9.14 18.24
C THR A 709 -0.85 -10.06 19.45
N ASN A 710 -1.94 -10.56 20.02
CA ASN A 710 -1.87 -11.60 21.05
C ASN A 710 -1.74 -12.98 20.39
N LEU A 711 -0.63 -13.67 20.62
CA LEU A 711 -0.30 -15.00 20.11
C LEU A 711 0.10 -15.95 21.26
N GLY A 712 -0.35 -15.65 22.49
CA GLY A 712 -0.02 -16.44 23.66
C GLY A 712 -0.45 -17.91 23.49
N GLY A 713 0.45 -18.85 23.73
CA GLY A 713 0.20 -20.29 23.56
C GLY A 713 0.02 -20.76 22.11
N ALA A 714 0.21 -19.89 21.11
CA ALA A 714 0.12 -20.27 19.70
C ALA A 714 1.22 -21.29 19.32
N ASP A 715 0.93 -22.12 18.32
CA ASP A 715 1.85 -23.16 17.85
C ASP A 715 2.40 -22.82 16.46
N PHE A 716 3.70 -22.59 16.37
CA PHE A 716 4.48 -22.37 15.16
C PHE A 716 5.48 -23.52 14.92
N GLY A 717 5.29 -24.69 15.54
CA GLY A 717 6.22 -25.81 15.43
C GLY A 717 6.50 -26.19 13.97
N GLY A 718 7.77 -26.17 13.58
CA GLY A 718 8.20 -26.46 12.20
C GLY A 718 7.75 -25.45 11.13
N ALA A 719 7.18 -24.31 11.50
CA ALA A 719 6.78 -23.27 10.55
C ALA A 719 8.00 -22.62 9.86
N HIS A 720 7.79 -22.12 8.64
CA HIS A 720 8.75 -21.30 7.92
C HIS A 720 8.22 -19.87 7.92
N ILE A 721 8.96 -18.95 8.54
CA ILE A 721 8.56 -17.58 8.82
C ILE A 721 9.63 -16.67 8.21
N SER A 722 9.28 -15.94 7.16
CA SER A 722 10.21 -15.13 6.39
C SER A 722 9.69 -13.70 6.27
N ASN A 723 10.55 -12.70 6.55
CA ASN A 723 10.23 -11.28 6.41
C ASN A 723 8.93 -10.85 7.12
N CYS A 724 8.60 -11.50 8.25
CA CYS A 724 7.40 -11.19 9.02
C CYS A 724 7.72 -10.16 10.11
N ASP A 725 6.70 -9.45 10.60
CA ASP A 725 6.83 -8.46 11.66
C ASP A 725 6.01 -8.86 12.89
N PHE A 726 6.69 -9.21 13.98
CA PHE A 726 6.13 -9.53 15.30
C PHE A 726 6.44 -8.44 16.33
N THR A 727 6.76 -7.21 15.90
CA THR A 727 7.09 -6.12 16.81
C THR A 727 5.94 -5.92 17.81
N ASP A 728 6.27 -5.90 19.12
CA ASP A 728 5.29 -5.79 20.21
C ASP A 728 4.27 -6.94 20.32
N ALA A 729 4.46 -8.04 19.60
CA ALA A 729 3.58 -9.21 19.71
C ALA A 729 3.79 -9.97 21.04
N ARG A 730 2.72 -10.60 21.55
CA ARG A 730 2.78 -11.45 22.74
C ARG A 730 2.79 -12.92 22.34
N LEU A 731 3.93 -13.59 22.47
CA LEU A 731 4.14 -15.03 22.24
C LEU A 731 4.41 -15.78 23.55
N SER A 732 3.83 -15.33 24.66
CA SER A 732 4.01 -15.99 25.95
C SER A 732 3.49 -17.44 25.89
N ALA A 733 4.30 -18.39 26.37
CA ALA A 733 4.06 -19.84 26.28
C ALA A 733 3.82 -20.39 24.86
N ALA A 734 4.16 -19.65 23.80
CA ALA A 734 4.05 -20.12 22.42
C ALA A 734 5.05 -21.26 22.14
N ARG A 735 4.72 -22.12 21.19
CA ARG A 735 5.58 -23.23 20.75
C ARG A 735 6.18 -22.91 19.39
N LEU A 736 7.49 -22.76 19.30
CA LEU A 736 8.20 -22.46 18.06
C LEU A 736 9.24 -23.53 17.71
N ARG A 737 9.09 -24.73 18.28
CA ARG A 737 10.09 -25.79 18.17
C ARG A 737 10.39 -26.14 16.70
N GLY A 738 11.65 -26.05 16.30
CA GLY A 738 12.08 -26.36 14.94
C GLY A 738 11.59 -25.38 13.86
N ALA A 739 10.96 -24.26 14.25
CA ALA A 739 10.56 -23.23 13.31
C ALA A 739 11.80 -22.55 12.69
N LYS A 740 11.66 -22.07 11.46
CA LYS A 740 12.68 -21.26 10.78
C LYS A 740 12.19 -19.84 10.67
N VAL A 741 12.92 -18.91 11.24
CA VAL A 741 12.57 -17.49 11.33
C VAL A 741 13.69 -16.67 10.69
N GLU A 742 13.52 -16.36 9.41
CA GLU A 742 14.52 -15.67 8.59
C GLU A 742 14.09 -14.23 8.32
N GLY A 743 15.00 -13.27 8.50
CA GLY A 743 14.77 -11.87 8.14
C GLY A 743 13.57 -11.19 8.81
N SER A 744 13.05 -11.78 9.88
CA SER A 744 11.83 -11.32 10.55
C SER A 744 12.15 -10.37 11.70
N ASN A 745 11.26 -9.41 11.93
CA ASN A 745 11.34 -8.44 13.00
C ASN A 745 10.64 -8.98 14.25
N LEU A 746 11.38 -9.11 15.35
CA LEU A 746 10.93 -9.62 16.64
C LEU A 746 11.20 -8.59 17.74
N VAL A 747 11.20 -7.29 17.42
CA VAL A 747 11.54 -6.23 18.38
C VAL A 747 10.47 -6.12 19.47
N ARG A 748 10.88 -6.08 20.74
CA ARG A 748 9.97 -6.04 21.91
C ARG A 748 8.92 -7.16 21.94
N THR A 749 9.19 -8.27 21.26
CA THR A 749 8.32 -9.43 21.32
C THR A 749 8.44 -10.11 22.69
N ASP A 750 7.31 -10.50 23.26
CA ASP A 750 7.26 -11.23 24.53
C ASP A 750 7.27 -12.74 24.28
N PHE A 751 8.37 -13.41 24.58
CA PHE A 751 8.55 -14.87 24.52
C PHE A 751 8.55 -15.52 25.91
N THR A 752 7.98 -14.89 26.93
CA THR A 752 7.95 -15.42 28.30
C THR A 752 7.45 -16.87 28.31
N GLN A 753 8.23 -17.80 28.85
CA GLN A 753 7.92 -19.24 28.91
C GLN A 753 7.71 -19.93 27.55
N ALA A 754 8.15 -19.32 26.43
CA ALA A 754 8.02 -19.90 25.10
C ALA A 754 9.00 -21.08 24.89
N ASP A 755 8.59 -22.04 24.07
CA ASP A 755 9.44 -23.17 23.63
C ASP A 755 10.09 -22.85 22.27
N LEU A 756 11.35 -22.41 22.31
CA LEU A 756 12.17 -22.04 21.16
C LEU A 756 13.25 -23.09 20.85
N ARG A 757 13.05 -24.34 21.29
CA ARG A 757 14.03 -25.41 21.09
C ARG A 757 14.22 -25.69 19.61
N ASP A 758 15.45 -25.93 19.19
CA ASP A 758 15.77 -26.29 17.81
C ASP A 758 15.33 -25.23 16.76
N THR A 759 14.94 -24.01 17.17
CA THR A 759 14.48 -22.94 16.27
C THR A 759 15.66 -22.28 15.55
N ASP A 760 15.48 -21.98 14.27
CA ASP A 760 16.46 -21.24 13.46
C ASP A 760 16.10 -19.74 13.45
N LEU A 761 16.89 -18.92 14.14
CA LEU A 761 16.72 -17.47 14.31
C LEU A 761 17.87 -16.70 13.65
N ILE A 762 18.48 -17.24 12.58
CA ILE A 762 19.57 -16.59 11.86
C ILE A 762 19.17 -15.16 11.45
N GLY A 763 19.97 -14.18 11.89
CA GLY A 763 19.76 -12.78 11.53
C GLY A 763 18.46 -12.16 12.05
N ALA A 764 17.74 -12.83 12.96
CA ALA A 764 16.48 -12.31 13.50
C ALA A 764 16.72 -11.04 14.35
N PHE A 765 15.80 -10.08 14.26
CA PHE A 765 15.89 -8.81 14.99
C PHE A 765 15.10 -8.88 16.30
N MET A 766 15.73 -9.31 17.39
CA MET A 766 15.07 -9.56 18.68
C MET A 766 15.32 -8.46 19.73
N ARG A 767 15.70 -7.24 19.30
CA ARG A 767 16.08 -6.17 20.23
C ARG A 767 14.94 -5.86 21.24
N ARG A 768 15.28 -5.73 22.52
CA ARG A 768 14.31 -5.50 23.63
C ARG A 768 13.25 -6.59 23.82
N SER A 769 13.41 -7.78 23.23
CA SER A 769 12.50 -8.90 23.50
C SER A 769 12.61 -9.38 24.94
N THR A 770 11.54 -9.99 25.45
CA THR A 770 11.54 -10.67 26.76
C THR A 770 11.59 -12.18 26.56
N LEU A 771 12.56 -12.86 27.17
CA LEU A 771 12.81 -14.30 27.09
C LEU A 771 12.72 -14.98 28.46
N ASP A 772 12.07 -14.36 29.45
CA ASP A 772 11.98 -14.87 30.82
C ASP A 772 11.43 -16.31 30.85
N GLY A 773 12.19 -17.24 31.41
CA GLY A 773 11.86 -18.68 31.43
C GLY A 773 11.70 -19.36 30.07
N ALA A 774 12.08 -18.72 28.96
CA ALA A 774 12.02 -19.33 27.63
C ALA A 774 13.06 -20.45 27.46
N ASP A 775 12.75 -21.46 26.64
CA ASP A 775 13.63 -22.59 26.37
C ASP A 775 14.26 -22.47 24.98
N LEU A 776 15.49 -21.94 24.89
CA LEU A 776 16.25 -21.75 23.64
C LEU A 776 17.26 -22.87 23.37
N ARG A 777 17.10 -24.06 23.99
CA ARG A 777 18.09 -25.13 23.85
C ARG A 777 18.25 -25.54 22.39
N ARG A 778 19.50 -25.57 21.90
CA ARG A 778 19.87 -25.83 20.49
C ARG A 778 19.27 -24.85 19.47
N ALA A 779 18.80 -23.67 19.89
CA ALA A 779 18.38 -22.63 18.96
C ALA A 779 19.59 -22.06 18.21
N ASN A 780 19.41 -21.71 16.94
CA ASN A 780 20.44 -21.08 16.13
C ASN A 780 20.24 -19.57 16.07
N LEU A 781 21.10 -18.81 16.74
CA LEU A 781 21.03 -17.35 16.86
C LEU A 781 22.18 -16.67 16.11
N PHE A 782 22.75 -17.33 15.10
CA PHE A 782 23.86 -16.78 14.32
C PHE A 782 23.47 -15.42 13.71
N ARG A 783 24.24 -14.38 14.02
CA ARG A 783 23.98 -12.98 13.60
C ARG A 783 22.63 -12.39 14.06
N ALA A 784 21.93 -13.02 14.99
CA ALA A 784 20.73 -12.44 15.57
C ALA A 784 21.06 -11.16 16.35
N ASN A 785 20.13 -10.20 16.36
CA ASN A 785 20.24 -8.99 17.18
C ASN A 785 19.51 -9.16 18.51
N LEU A 786 20.28 -9.40 19.56
CA LEU A 786 19.86 -9.61 20.94
C LEU A 786 20.13 -8.37 21.84
N ALA A 787 20.36 -7.20 21.24
CA ALA A 787 20.56 -5.98 22.01
C ALA A 787 19.38 -5.74 22.97
N GLN A 788 19.67 -5.46 24.23
CA GLN A 788 18.69 -5.12 25.26
C GLN A 788 17.63 -6.21 25.52
N VAL A 789 17.88 -7.46 25.15
CA VAL A 789 17.00 -8.59 25.50
C VAL A 789 16.96 -8.79 27.01
N LEU A 790 15.78 -9.06 27.54
CA LEU A 790 15.53 -9.41 28.93
C LEU A 790 15.45 -10.94 29.04
N ALA A 791 16.19 -11.52 29.98
CA ALA A 791 16.18 -12.93 30.30
C ALA A 791 16.45 -13.09 31.81
N ASP A 792 15.86 -14.10 32.43
CA ASP A 792 16.02 -14.42 33.85
C ASP A 792 16.88 -15.69 34.04
N ASP A 793 17.01 -16.13 35.29
CA ASP A 793 17.78 -17.32 35.64
C ASP A 793 17.12 -18.63 35.16
N ASP A 794 15.83 -18.59 34.81
CA ASP A 794 15.07 -19.74 34.30
C ASP A 794 15.17 -19.88 32.77
N THR A 795 15.61 -18.83 32.05
CA THR A 795 15.85 -18.89 30.61
C THR A 795 16.95 -19.89 30.26
N ARG A 796 16.65 -20.89 29.42
CA ARG A 796 17.58 -21.98 29.09
C ARG A 796 18.29 -21.75 27.77
N TRP A 797 19.62 -21.78 27.81
CA TRP A 797 20.50 -21.51 26.67
C TRP A 797 21.36 -22.71 26.24
N ASP A 798 21.13 -23.92 26.80
CA ASP A 798 22.02 -25.06 26.56
C ASP A 798 22.17 -25.35 25.06
N ASP A 799 23.42 -25.40 24.58
CA ASP A 799 23.78 -25.62 23.17
C ASP A 799 23.19 -24.59 22.18
N ALA A 800 22.73 -23.42 22.62
CA ALA A 800 22.30 -22.34 21.73
C ALA A 800 23.50 -21.75 20.97
N TYR A 801 23.39 -21.64 19.64
CA TYR A 801 24.47 -21.16 18.78
C TYR A 801 24.44 -19.63 18.65
N LEU A 802 25.33 -18.95 19.36
CA LEU A 802 25.34 -17.47 19.48
C LEU A 802 26.50 -16.79 18.72
N ASP A 803 27.15 -17.48 17.79
CA ASP A 803 28.27 -16.89 17.04
C ASP A 803 27.82 -15.65 16.26
N LYS A 804 28.60 -14.57 16.35
CA LYS A 804 28.29 -13.24 15.76
C LYS A 804 26.94 -12.64 16.16
N ALA A 805 26.26 -13.16 17.19
CA ALA A 805 25.05 -12.53 17.71
C ALA A 805 25.40 -11.17 18.34
N MET A 806 24.64 -10.13 17.99
CA MET A 806 24.80 -8.79 18.54
C MET A 806 24.10 -8.73 19.89
N ARG A 807 24.85 -8.57 20.99
CA ARG A 807 24.27 -8.55 22.36
C ARG A 807 24.26 -7.17 23.01
N TYR A 808 25.02 -6.23 22.47
CA TYR A 808 25.16 -4.89 23.03
C TYR A 808 24.27 -3.87 22.29
N PRO A 809 23.76 -2.85 22.99
CA PRO A 809 23.88 -2.65 24.45
C PRO A 809 23.09 -3.71 25.24
N LEU A 810 23.59 -4.10 26.42
CA LEU A 810 22.88 -5.02 27.31
C LEU A 810 21.64 -4.33 27.90
N ALA A 811 20.64 -5.11 28.30
CA ALA A 811 19.52 -4.56 29.06
C ALA A 811 19.99 -4.10 30.45
N GLU A 812 19.37 -3.06 31.00
CA GLU A 812 19.55 -2.72 32.40
C GLU A 812 19.05 -3.88 33.26
N LYS A 813 19.81 -4.24 34.31
CA LYS A 813 19.38 -5.28 35.25
C LYS A 813 18.06 -4.85 35.90
N ARG A 814 17.02 -5.68 35.79
CA ARG A 814 15.78 -5.51 36.55
C ARG A 814 16.15 -5.48 38.05
N THR A 815 15.78 -4.40 38.74
CA THR A 815 16.06 -4.20 40.17
C THR A 815 15.03 -4.87 41.06
#